data_AF-A0A069P1M6-F1
#
_entry.id   AF-A0A069P1M6-F1
#
_cell.length_a   1.000
_cell.length_b   1.000
_cell.length_c   1.000
_cell.angle_alpha   90.00
_cell.angle_beta   90.00
_cell.angle_gamma   90.00
#
_symmetry.space_group_name_H-M   'P 1'
#
loop_
_entity.id
_entity.type
_entity.pdbx_description
1 polymer ?
#
loop_
_entity_poly.entity_id
_entity_poly.type
_entity_poly.pdbx_seq_one_letter_code
_entity_poly.pdbx_strand_id
1 'polypeptide(L)'
;MPRDRIASPFAFSLTSMALAVMFASNAGAAPPLPQCGQFVAGQGSISTQAKSVSITQTTSRGVIDWRSFSIGKGNTVDISNGSGATLNRVTGLDRSIIDGKLSATGSLYLINPQGVVIGRTGVVTTGGRFVASSLDASNSAFMAGGDLTLTGTGGGVVANLGQIGSSGGDVFLIARTAVFNRGEINAKQGTAELAVGSQVLLHDAVSGQQVFVQAGSRGTVDASGTIDAAQISLQAADGNVFALAGRPGELRATGTATRDGHVWLVAERGAVHAHGRIGAANADGSGGTVDMNGATLHVDNASIDAAKWNLATPAFTVDGGAAGALANALSHGTSVAVDTTGKGGKAGDIDVNASVRWNGDASLALNAFHAVTIAPAATVANNGAGNLTLRADASGVGNGGGVVNGGVIDWSRSVGIVSILRDMNSGYTPGTIATNAQWTAAPYSGLATQLTVYRLVNTRADLDAISADPGGVYALGKDIALTTPYAGIGVSSQTAFSGQFDGMGHTISGFRLVDPPAGSYAGLFGTIATGGIVRNLNVNGTAATYAGANIGLLAGRNNGHVAGVHTAGAVYNGQGITSLTGGGLVAVNGGTIERSSSTASVLGLETMGGLAGTNSGVITQSYATGAVTGGSHADAVGGLVARNTGTIAQSYATGSTFTILGVSGGFAGDNAGTVNQSFATGTATPYGPNPIGGFIGVNGGSLSNDFWDVQTTGKTIGVNGSGAEGATGLTTAQMSTAQSFGPQWDFGPNGTWVIPAGGTHPILRWQLQTP
;
A
#
# COMPACT_ATOMS: atom_id res chain seq x y z
N MET A 1 -21.77 -46.17 -40.04
CA MET A 1 -21.94 -46.93 -38.78
C MET A 1 -20.65 -46.80 -37.97
N PRO A 2 -20.69 -46.43 -36.69
CA PRO A 2 -21.57 -45.45 -36.07
C PRO A 2 -20.86 -44.08 -35.92
N ARG A 3 -21.69 -43.03 -35.83
CA ARG A 3 -21.33 -41.63 -35.66
C ARG A 3 -21.43 -41.30 -34.16
N ASP A 4 -20.34 -40.87 -33.54
CA ASP A 4 -20.41 -40.29 -32.20
C ASP A 4 -20.65 -38.79 -32.31
N ARG A 5 -21.88 -38.39 -31.98
CA ARG A 5 -22.31 -37.00 -31.86
C ARG A 5 -21.69 -36.41 -30.59
N ILE A 6 -20.89 -35.38 -30.77
CA ILE A 6 -20.41 -34.49 -29.71
C ILE A 6 -21.63 -33.80 -29.09
N ALA A 7 -21.93 -34.17 -27.85
CA ALA A 7 -22.96 -33.53 -27.03
C ALA A 7 -22.46 -32.16 -26.53
N SER A 8 -23.31 -31.15 -26.64
CA SER A 8 -23.10 -29.79 -26.14
C SER A 8 -22.94 -29.76 -24.62
N PRO A 9 -22.18 -28.81 -24.05
CA PRO A 9 -22.05 -28.70 -22.60
C PRO A 9 -23.36 -28.21 -21.96
N PHE A 10 -23.61 -28.79 -20.80
CA PHE A 10 -24.78 -28.66 -19.95
C PHE A 10 -25.22 -27.21 -19.72
N ALA A 11 -26.44 -26.89 -20.17
CA ALA A 11 -27.18 -25.74 -19.69
C ALA A 11 -27.56 -25.99 -18.22
N PHE A 12 -27.00 -25.20 -17.31
CA PHE A 12 -27.42 -25.19 -15.91
C PHE A 12 -28.84 -24.60 -15.82
N SER A 13 -29.80 -25.47 -15.47
CA SER A 13 -31.17 -25.11 -15.15
C SER A 13 -31.21 -24.23 -13.90
N LEU A 14 -31.53 -22.94 -14.05
CA LEU A 14 -32.09 -22.13 -12.95
C LEU A 14 -33.35 -22.84 -12.45
N THR A 15 -33.29 -23.46 -11.28
CA THR A 15 -34.47 -23.87 -10.54
C THR A 15 -35.20 -22.62 -10.06
N SER A 16 -36.10 -22.13 -10.91
CA SER A 16 -37.14 -21.17 -10.58
C SER A 16 -38.00 -21.74 -9.45
N MET A 17 -37.78 -21.26 -8.23
CA MET A 17 -38.67 -21.48 -7.11
C MET A 17 -39.94 -20.64 -7.35
N ALA A 18 -40.92 -21.25 -8.03
CA ALA A 18 -42.19 -20.64 -8.35
C ALA A 18 -42.95 -20.31 -7.04
N LEU A 19 -43.06 -19.01 -6.76
CA LEU A 19 -43.92 -18.48 -5.71
C LEU A 19 -45.38 -18.64 -6.16
N ALA A 20 -46.04 -19.71 -5.73
CA ALA A 20 -47.46 -19.92 -5.97
C ALA A 20 -48.28 -18.88 -5.18
N VAL A 21 -48.66 -17.78 -5.84
CA VAL A 21 -49.62 -16.81 -5.32
C VAL A 21 -51.02 -17.40 -5.53
N MET A 22 -51.56 -18.09 -4.53
CA MET A 22 -53.00 -18.37 -4.49
C MET A 22 -53.73 -17.07 -4.14
N PHE A 23 -54.53 -16.57 -5.08
CA PHE A 23 -55.50 -15.51 -4.84
C PHE A 23 -56.64 -16.03 -3.95
N ALA A 24 -56.49 -15.87 -2.64
CA ALA A 24 -57.63 -15.82 -1.73
C ALA A 24 -58.09 -14.36 -1.64
N SER A 25 -59.32 -14.11 -2.10
CA SER A 25 -60.01 -12.83 -1.95
C SER A 25 -60.27 -12.56 -0.46
N ASN A 26 -59.36 -11.86 0.21
CA ASN A 26 -59.58 -11.40 1.58
C ASN A 26 -60.41 -10.10 1.57
N ALA A 27 -61.54 -10.16 2.27
CA ALA A 27 -62.26 -9.00 2.77
C ALA A 27 -61.26 -8.06 3.50
N GLY A 28 -61.43 -6.75 3.30
CA GLY A 28 -60.46 -5.71 3.66
C GLY A 28 -60.09 -5.67 5.14
N ALA A 29 -59.05 -6.42 5.52
CA ALA A 29 -58.31 -6.17 6.75
C ALA A 29 -57.55 -4.86 6.59
N ALA A 30 -57.59 -4.01 7.63
CA ALA A 30 -56.78 -2.79 7.65
C ALA A 30 -55.30 -3.14 7.43
N PRO A 31 -54.53 -2.34 6.68
CA PRO A 31 -53.09 -2.57 6.51
C PRO A 31 -52.41 -2.71 7.89
N PRO A 32 -51.47 -3.66 8.08
CA PRO A 32 -50.95 -3.98 9.40
C PRO A 32 -50.15 -2.83 10.04
N LEU A 33 -50.14 -2.78 11.36
CA LEU A 33 -49.22 -2.00 12.21
C LEU A 33 -48.49 -2.97 13.16
N PRO A 34 -47.35 -2.57 13.76
CA PRO A 34 -46.71 -3.37 14.81
C PRO A 34 -47.65 -3.66 16.00
N GLN A 35 -47.52 -4.83 16.61
CA GLN A 35 -48.44 -5.30 17.65
C GLN A 35 -47.70 -5.79 18.89
N CYS A 36 -48.30 -5.51 20.06
CA CYS A 36 -47.82 -5.95 21.37
C CYS A 36 -46.38 -5.48 21.69
N GLY A 37 -46.06 -4.22 21.39
CA GLY A 37 -44.76 -3.64 21.72
C GLY A 37 -44.62 -3.37 23.21
N GLN A 38 -43.49 -3.77 23.79
CA GLN A 38 -43.15 -3.51 25.19
C GLN A 38 -41.66 -3.20 25.34
N PHE A 39 -41.33 -2.11 26.05
CA PHE A 39 -39.94 -1.85 26.47
C PHE A 39 -39.49 -2.93 27.46
N VAL A 40 -38.43 -3.65 27.11
CA VAL A 40 -37.78 -4.67 27.97
C VAL A 40 -36.42 -4.19 28.50
N ALA A 41 -35.86 -3.12 27.92
CA ALA A 41 -34.75 -2.35 28.47
C ALA A 41 -34.83 -0.89 28.01
N GLY A 42 -34.29 0.04 28.80
CA GLY A 42 -34.50 1.47 28.57
C GLY A 42 -35.91 1.93 28.97
N GLN A 43 -36.28 3.15 28.62
CA GLN A 43 -37.57 3.75 28.99
C GLN A 43 -38.16 4.54 27.82
N GLY A 44 -39.49 4.55 27.74
CA GLY A 44 -40.23 5.26 26.70
C GLY A 44 -41.72 4.97 26.72
N SER A 45 -42.43 5.47 25.73
CA SER A 45 -43.86 5.25 25.51
C SER A 45 -44.15 4.83 24.07
N ILE A 46 -45.22 4.05 23.88
CA ILE A 46 -45.72 3.59 22.59
C ILE A 46 -47.17 4.04 22.47
N SER A 47 -47.50 4.80 21.44
CA SER A 47 -48.86 5.28 21.14
C SER A 47 -49.29 4.77 19.78
N THR A 48 -50.46 4.11 19.71
CA THR A 48 -50.99 3.54 18.47
C THR A 48 -52.26 4.29 18.08
N GLN A 49 -52.31 4.76 16.84
CA GLN A 49 -53.48 5.36 16.19
C GLN A 49 -53.90 4.50 14.99
N ALA A 50 -54.97 4.90 14.30
CA ALA A 50 -55.55 4.10 13.21
C ALA A 50 -54.56 3.76 12.07
N LYS A 51 -53.61 4.65 11.78
CA LYS A 51 -52.62 4.48 10.69
C LYS A 51 -51.18 4.76 11.12
N SER A 52 -50.93 4.97 12.41
CA SER A 52 -49.60 5.30 12.90
C SER A 52 -49.28 4.68 14.24
N VAL A 53 -48.01 4.34 14.45
CA VAL A 53 -47.44 4.06 15.78
C VAL A 53 -46.34 5.08 16.04
N SER A 54 -46.44 5.80 17.15
CA SER A 54 -45.40 6.71 17.61
C SER A 54 -44.72 6.13 18.85
N ILE A 55 -43.39 6.08 18.81
CA ILE A 55 -42.55 5.58 19.89
C ILE A 55 -41.68 6.73 20.37
N THR A 56 -41.79 7.08 21.65
CA THR A 56 -40.95 8.10 22.27
C THR A 56 -40.03 7.43 23.27
N GLN A 57 -38.73 7.41 22.98
CA GLN A 57 -37.71 6.87 23.88
C GLN A 57 -37.09 8.01 24.69
N THR A 58 -36.95 7.82 26.00
CA THR A 58 -36.36 8.82 26.91
C THR A 58 -34.95 8.48 27.34
N THR A 59 -34.53 7.22 27.20
CA THR A 59 -33.15 6.77 27.44
C THR A 59 -32.30 6.86 26.17
N SER A 60 -30.98 6.91 26.31
CA SER A 60 -30.04 6.90 25.16
C SER A 60 -30.13 5.61 24.35
N ARG A 61 -30.49 4.49 24.98
CA ARG A 61 -30.74 3.20 24.33
C ARG A 61 -32.02 2.57 24.87
N GLY A 62 -32.74 1.86 24.03
CA GLY A 62 -33.95 1.13 24.40
C GLY A 62 -34.15 -0.13 23.57
N VAL A 63 -34.71 -1.16 24.20
CA VAL A 63 -35.06 -2.44 23.57
C VAL A 63 -36.56 -2.63 23.72
N ILE A 64 -37.24 -2.85 22.60
CA ILE A 64 -38.67 -3.10 22.52
C ILE A 64 -38.88 -4.48 21.91
N ASP A 65 -39.53 -5.38 22.65
CA ASP A 65 -39.98 -6.65 22.11
C ASP A 65 -41.39 -6.50 21.52
N TRP A 66 -41.63 -7.15 20.39
CA TRP A 66 -42.87 -7.11 19.61
C TRP A 66 -43.33 -8.52 19.27
N ARG A 67 -44.64 -8.77 19.33
CA ARG A 67 -45.19 -10.02 18.75
C ARG A 67 -45.03 -10.02 17.23
N SER A 68 -45.31 -8.90 16.59
CA SER A 68 -45.15 -8.71 15.14
C SER A 68 -44.80 -7.27 14.84
N PHE A 69 -43.93 -7.05 13.85
CA PHE A 69 -43.55 -5.71 13.40
C PHE A 69 -43.67 -5.63 11.88
N SER A 70 -44.83 -5.19 11.40
CA SER A 70 -45.11 -4.97 9.97
C SER A 70 -45.84 -3.64 9.80
N ILE A 71 -45.61 -2.96 8.69
CA ILE A 71 -46.16 -1.65 8.38
C ILE A 71 -46.78 -1.72 6.99
N GLY A 72 -48.09 -1.79 6.92
CA GLY A 72 -48.82 -1.82 5.67
C GLY A 72 -48.72 -0.51 4.89
N LYS A 73 -48.99 -0.57 3.58
CA LYS A 73 -48.99 0.61 2.71
C LYS A 73 -49.91 1.71 3.26
N GLY A 74 -49.38 2.93 3.36
CA GLY A 74 -50.10 4.09 3.87
C GLY A 74 -50.12 4.22 5.39
N ASN A 75 -49.52 3.27 6.12
CA ASN A 75 -49.27 3.37 7.55
C ASN A 75 -47.84 3.88 7.84
N THR A 76 -47.64 4.41 9.05
CA THR A 76 -46.36 4.98 9.47
C THR A 76 -45.97 4.49 10.87
N VAL A 77 -44.67 4.27 11.10
CA VAL A 77 -44.09 4.15 12.43
C VAL A 77 -43.02 5.21 12.58
N ASP A 78 -43.12 6.04 13.63
CA ASP A 78 -42.16 7.11 13.92
C ASP A 78 -41.54 6.90 15.29
N ILE A 79 -40.19 6.85 15.34
CA ILE A 79 -39.40 6.61 16.56
C ILE A 79 -38.62 7.88 16.90
N SER A 80 -39.03 8.54 17.97
CA SER A 80 -38.35 9.69 18.56
C SER A 80 -37.37 9.20 19.63
N ASN A 81 -36.11 9.01 19.26
CA ASN A 81 -35.05 8.53 20.15
C ASN A 81 -33.82 9.47 20.23
N GLY A 82 -33.96 10.72 19.77
CA GLY A 82 -32.86 11.70 19.73
C GLY A 82 -31.71 11.20 18.85
N SER A 83 -30.48 11.33 19.35
CA SER A 83 -29.28 10.70 18.78
C SER A 83 -29.03 9.26 19.29
N GLY A 84 -29.94 8.74 20.11
CA GLY A 84 -29.86 7.42 20.73
C GLY A 84 -30.13 6.26 19.77
N ALA A 85 -30.27 5.06 20.31
CA ALA A 85 -30.54 3.85 19.55
C ALA A 85 -31.75 3.07 20.09
N THR A 86 -32.58 2.53 19.20
CA THR A 86 -33.72 1.68 19.57
C THR A 86 -33.63 0.33 18.86
N LEU A 87 -33.66 -0.76 19.62
CA LEU A 87 -33.72 -2.13 19.12
C LEU A 87 -35.15 -2.64 19.21
N ASN A 88 -35.76 -2.91 18.06
CA ASN A 88 -37.07 -3.52 17.92
C ASN A 88 -36.87 -4.99 17.58
N ARG A 89 -37.17 -5.88 18.53
CA ARG A 89 -37.04 -7.33 18.38
C ARG A 89 -38.41 -7.97 18.20
N VAL A 90 -38.57 -8.75 17.14
CA VAL A 90 -39.77 -9.56 16.92
C VAL A 90 -39.59 -10.93 17.55
N THR A 91 -40.49 -11.30 18.46
CA THR A 91 -40.49 -12.58 19.17
C THR A 91 -41.55 -13.56 18.66
N GLY A 92 -42.45 -13.10 17.79
CA GLY A 92 -43.46 -13.96 17.14
C GLY A 92 -42.95 -14.71 15.91
N LEU A 93 -43.89 -15.37 15.22
CA LEU A 93 -43.61 -16.28 14.10
C LEU A 93 -43.72 -15.61 12.72
N ASP A 94 -44.18 -14.36 12.67
CA ASP A 94 -44.35 -13.63 11.42
C ASP A 94 -43.09 -12.86 11.03
N ARG A 95 -42.76 -12.90 9.75
CA ARG A 95 -41.76 -12.01 9.13
C ARG A 95 -42.21 -10.55 9.19
N SER A 96 -41.24 -9.64 9.24
CA SER A 96 -41.50 -8.21 9.15
C SER A 96 -41.68 -7.79 7.69
N ILE A 97 -42.81 -7.16 7.36
CA ILE A 97 -43.10 -6.58 6.04
C ILE A 97 -43.34 -5.08 6.18
N ILE A 98 -42.47 -4.28 5.58
CA ILE A 98 -42.49 -2.82 5.63
C ILE A 98 -42.88 -2.28 4.24
N ASP A 99 -44.17 -2.10 4.01
CA ASP A 99 -44.74 -1.49 2.79
C ASP A 99 -45.12 -0.02 2.99
N GLY A 100 -45.15 0.46 4.25
CA GLY A 100 -45.37 1.86 4.63
C GLY A 100 -44.09 2.59 5.03
N LYS A 101 -44.21 3.62 5.87
CA LYS A 101 -43.07 4.45 6.32
C LYS A 101 -42.58 4.04 7.71
N LEU A 102 -41.27 3.87 7.86
CA LEU A 102 -40.59 3.66 9.14
C LEU A 102 -39.55 4.76 9.33
N SER A 103 -39.66 5.56 10.38
CA SER A 103 -38.72 6.63 10.66
C SER A 103 -38.14 6.57 12.08
N ALA A 104 -36.89 7.00 12.23
CA ALA A 104 -36.27 7.22 13.53
C ALA A 104 -35.38 8.48 13.53
N THR A 105 -35.39 9.27 14.60
CA THR A 105 -34.51 10.45 14.71
C THR A 105 -33.03 10.09 14.88
N GLY A 106 -32.76 8.92 15.48
CA GLY A 106 -31.43 8.38 15.76
C GLY A 106 -31.24 7.03 15.10
N SER A 107 -30.61 6.09 15.80
CA SER A 107 -30.32 4.75 15.30
C SER A 107 -31.50 3.79 15.51
N LEU A 108 -31.75 2.92 14.54
CA LEU A 108 -32.86 1.97 14.54
C LEU A 108 -32.37 0.57 14.18
N TYR A 109 -32.66 -0.39 15.03
CA TYR A 109 -32.41 -1.81 14.81
C TYR A 109 -33.76 -2.53 14.72
N LEU A 110 -33.97 -3.31 13.68
CA LEU A 110 -35.11 -4.19 13.49
C LEU A 110 -34.60 -5.63 13.36
N ILE A 111 -34.79 -6.40 14.42
CA ILE A 111 -34.34 -7.79 14.51
C ILE A 111 -35.56 -8.70 14.41
N ASN A 112 -35.56 -9.59 13.43
CA ASN A 112 -36.60 -10.59 13.28
C ASN A 112 -36.01 -11.91 12.72
N PRO A 113 -35.91 -12.97 13.53
CA PRO A 113 -35.41 -14.29 13.09
C PRO A 113 -36.16 -14.90 11.89
N GLN A 114 -37.41 -14.50 11.66
CA GLN A 114 -38.24 -14.95 10.54
C GLN A 114 -37.95 -14.18 9.24
N GLY A 115 -37.20 -13.08 9.32
CA GLY A 115 -36.81 -12.23 8.21
C GLY A 115 -37.45 -10.84 8.23
N VAL A 116 -36.82 -9.92 7.51
CA VAL A 116 -37.21 -8.51 7.39
C VAL A 116 -37.25 -8.12 5.93
N VAL A 117 -38.40 -7.65 5.46
CA VAL A 117 -38.55 -7.20 4.07
C VAL A 117 -39.11 -5.79 3.98
N ILE A 118 -38.35 -4.92 3.33
CA ILE A 118 -38.77 -3.58 2.95
C ILE A 118 -39.35 -3.73 1.56
N GLY A 119 -40.68 -3.65 1.46
CA GLY A 119 -41.41 -3.84 0.22
C GLY A 119 -41.24 -2.66 -0.75
N ARG A 120 -41.75 -2.79 -1.98
CA ARG A 120 -41.52 -1.81 -3.05
C ARG A 120 -42.04 -0.39 -2.75
N THR A 121 -43.04 -0.27 -1.88
CA THR A 121 -43.55 1.02 -1.41
C THR A 121 -43.01 1.41 -0.04
N GLY A 122 -42.20 0.55 0.57
CA GLY A 122 -41.59 0.73 1.88
C GLY A 122 -40.52 1.81 1.85
N VAL A 123 -40.55 2.69 2.84
CA VAL A 123 -39.55 3.74 3.04
C VAL A 123 -39.06 3.69 4.47
N VAL A 124 -37.76 3.48 4.64
CA VAL A 124 -37.07 3.55 5.94
C VAL A 124 -36.18 4.78 5.96
N THR A 125 -36.27 5.60 7.01
CA THR A 125 -35.40 6.78 7.17
C THR A 125 -34.90 6.91 8.60
N THR A 126 -33.59 7.03 8.80
CA THR A 126 -32.98 7.17 10.13
C THR A 126 -32.02 8.35 10.18
N GLY A 127 -31.95 9.04 11.33
CA GLY A 127 -30.93 10.07 11.55
C GLY A 127 -29.57 9.49 11.95
N GLY A 128 -29.56 8.34 12.63
CA GLY A 128 -28.39 7.51 12.91
C GLY A 128 -28.38 6.24 12.05
N ARG A 129 -27.75 5.15 12.52
CA ARG A 129 -27.65 3.91 11.72
C ARG A 129 -28.96 3.14 11.64
N PHE A 130 -29.18 2.45 10.52
CA PHE A 130 -30.25 1.46 10.37
C PHE A 130 -29.66 0.05 10.34
N VAL A 131 -30.20 -0.88 11.13
CA VAL A 131 -29.83 -2.30 11.12
C VAL A 131 -31.09 -3.14 10.93
N ALA A 132 -31.17 -3.91 9.86
CA ALA A 132 -32.17 -4.97 9.70
C ALA A 132 -31.46 -6.32 9.78
N SER A 133 -31.89 -7.17 10.71
CA SER A 133 -31.20 -8.43 10.98
C SER A 133 -32.15 -9.61 11.15
N SER A 134 -31.81 -10.76 10.56
CA SER A 134 -32.40 -12.06 10.94
C SER A 134 -31.64 -12.77 12.06
N LEU A 135 -30.48 -12.24 12.44
CA LEU A 135 -29.69 -12.67 13.60
C LEU A 135 -30.07 -11.82 14.81
N ASP A 136 -30.01 -12.40 16.00
CA ASP A 136 -30.36 -11.73 17.25
C ASP A 136 -29.13 -11.13 17.96
N ALA A 137 -29.38 -10.16 18.84
CA ALA A 137 -28.38 -9.47 19.65
C ALA A 137 -28.74 -9.56 21.14
N SER A 138 -27.73 -9.62 22.01
CA SER A 138 -27.95 -9.56 23.45
C SER A 138 -28.44 -8.16 23.88
N ASN A 139 -29.45 -8.13 24.76
CA ASN A 139 -29.91 -6.89 25.39
C ASN A 139 -28.78 -6.19 26.15
N SER A 140 -27.99 -6.93 26.93
CA SER A 140 -26.92 -6.32 27.74
C SER A 140 -25.85 -5.70 26.86
N ALA A 141 -25.45 -6.39 25.78
CA ALA A 141 -24.47 -5.87 24.82
C ALA A 141 -24.99 -4.62 24.10
N PHE A 142 -26.24 -4.67 23.60
CA PHE A 142 -26.84 -3.52 22.94
C PHE A 142 -26.93 -2.30 23.86
N MET A 143 -27.33 -2.50 25.12
CA MET A 143 -27.47 -1.44 26.10
C MET A 143 -26.12 -0.88 26.56
N ALA A 144 -25.06 -1.69 26.59
CA ALA A 144 -23.70 -1.22 26.88
C ALA A 144 -23.15 -0.29 25.79
N GLY A 145 -23.52 -0.51 24.52
CA GLY A 145 -23.02 0.23 23.38
C GLY A 145 -21.64 -0.23 22.89
N GLY A 146 -21.18 0.36 21.79
CA GLY A 146 -20.01 -0.12 21.05
C GLY A 146 -20.34 -1.34 20.20
N ASP A 147 -19.37 -2.24 20.09
CA ASP A 147 -19.43 -3.43 19.24
C ASP A 147 -20.61 -4.34 19.57
N LEU A 148 -21.30 -4.79 18.53
CA LEU A 148 -22.49 -5.64 18.65
C LEU A 148 -22.31 -6.92 17.85
N THR A 149 -22.26 -8.05 18.56
CA THR A 149 -22.28 -9.37 17.92
C THR A 149 -23.72 -9.82 17.71
N LEU A 150 -24.04 -10.17 16.47
CA LEU A 150 -25.30 -10.74 16.03
C LEU A 150 -25.13 -12.24 15.76
N THR A 151 -26.02 -13.06 16.31
CA THR A 151 -25.96 -14.53 16.18
C THR A 151 -27.34 -15.12 15.96
N GLY A 152 -27.41 -16.25 15.27
CA GLY A 152 -28.67 -16.94 15.05
C GLY A 152 -28.55 -18.19 14.20
N THR A 153 -29.52 -19.08 14.34
CA THR A 153 -29.60 -20.35 13.58
C THR A 153 -30.74 -20.37 12.57
N GLY A 154 -31.64 -19.39 12.61
CA GLY A 154 -32.82 -19.29 11.76
C GLY A 154 -32.51 -19.06 10.27
N GLY A 155 -33.49 -19.36 9.41
CA GLY A 155 -33.40 -19.22 7.95
C GLY A 155 -33.97 -17.90 7.40
N GLY A 156 -34.31 -16.94 8.27
CA GLY A 156 -34.88 -15.67 7.87
C GLY A 156 -34.02 -14.90 6.86
N VAL A 157 -34.68 -14.26 5.90
CA VAL A 157 -34.05 -13.47 4.85
C VAL A 157 -34.25 -11.99 5.14
N VAL A 158 -33.23 -11.18 4.86
CA VAL A 158 -33.36 -9.71 4.85
C VAL A 158 -33.38 -9.22 3.40
N ALA A 159 -34.43 -8.49 3.01
CA ALA A 159 -34.56 -8.00 1.64
C ALA A 159 -35.02 -6.54 1.60
N ASN A 160 -34.32 -5.72 0.81
CA ASN A 160 -34.75 -4.39 0.42
C ASN A 160 -35.24 -4.39 -1.04
N LEU A 161 -36.52 -4.08 -1.23
CA LEU A 161 -37.14 -3.82 -2.52
C LEU A 161 -37.63 -2.37 -2.64
N GLY A 162 -37.52 -1.58 -1.57
CA GLY A 162 -37.99 -0.20 -1.46
C GLY A 162 -36.83 0.77 -1.28
N GLN A 163 -36.98 1.73 -0.38
CA GLN A 163 -35.97 2.76 -0.12
C GLN A 163 -35.53 2.73 1.35
N ILE A 164 -34.21 2.73 1.56
CA ILE A 164 -33.59 2.85 2.88
C ILE A 164 -32.64 4.05 2.86
N GLY A 165 -32.83 5.00 3.78
CA GLY A 165 -31.97 6.16 3.94
C GLY A 165 -31.46 6.31 5.37
N SER A 166 -30.16 6.58 5.53
CA SER A 166 -29.57 7.06 6.77
C SER A 166 -28.83 8.37 6.51
N SER A 167 -29.26 9.46 7.15
CA SER A 167 -28.73 10.80 6.87
C SER A 167 -27.38 11.09 7.53
N GLY A 168 -27.06 10.39 8.61
CA GLY A 168 -25.84 10.62 9.40
C GLY A 168 -25.19 9.35 9.93
N GLY A 169 -25.62 8.18 9.47
CA GLY A 169 -25.10 6.91 9.93
C GLY A 169 -25.09 5.84 8.84
N ASP A 170 -24.86 4.62 9.29
CA ASP A 170 -24.60 3.48 8.44
C ASP A 170 -25.89 2.66 8.19
N VAL A 171 -25.90 1.80 7.16
CA VAL A 171 -27.00 0.87 6.86
C VAL A 171 -26.46 -0.56 6.86
N PHE A 172 -27.01 -1.42 7.70
CA PHE A 172 -26.62 -2.83 7.80
C PHE A 172 -27.81 -3.74 7.49
N LEU A 173 -27.65 -4.64 6.53
CA LEU A 173 -28.59 -5.71 6.25
C LEU A 173 -27.92 -7.05 6.52
N ILE A 174 -28.44 -7.80 7.50
CA ILE A 174 -27.72 -8.93 8.07
C ILE A 174 -28.62 -10.16 8.12
N ALA A 175 -28.16 -11.27 7.57
CA ALA A 175 -28.89 -12.53 7.68
C ALA A 175 -27.95 -13.71 7.87
N ARG A 176 -28.52 -14.88 8.19
CA ARG A 176 -27.74 -16.12 8.16
C ARG A 176 -27.59 -16.66 6.75
N THR A 177 -28.65 -16.58 5.94
CA THR A 177 -28.78 -17.34 4.69
C THR A 177 -28.78 -16.44 3.47
N ALA A 178 -29.52 -15.32 3.47
CA ALA A 178 -29.55 -14.43 2.32
C ALA A 178 -29.90 -12.99 2.66
N VAL A 179 -29.21 -12.07 1.99
CA VAL A 179 -29.49 -10.64 1.96
C VAL A 179 -29.69 -10.20 0.51
N PHE A 180 -30.78 -9.48 0.25
CA PHE A 180 -31.09 -8.93 -1.07
C PHE A 180 -31.24 -7.41 -1.00
N ASN A 181 -30.56 -6.68 -1.87
CA ASN A 181 -30.90 -5.30 -2.20
C ASN A 181 -31.25 -5.20 -3.68
N ARG A 182 -32.54 -5.01 -3.96
CA ARG A 182 -33.07 -4.72 -5.31
C ARG A 182 -33.79 -3.36 -5.36
N GLY A 183 -33.77 -2.63 -4.26
CA GLY A 183 -34.25 -1.26 -4.13
C GLY A 183 -33.10 -0.27 -4.10
N GLU A 184 -33.24 0.76 -3.27
CA GLU A 184 -32.26 1.82 -3.06
C GLU A 184 -31.79 1.84 -1.60
N ILE A 185 -30.47 1.97 -1.40
CA ILE A 185 -29.85 2.26 -0.11
C ILE A 185 -29.04 3.56 -0.26
N ASN A 186 -29.29 4.52 0.64
CA ASN A 186 -28.60 5.81 0.67
C ASN A 186 -28.01 6.05 2.07
N ALA A 187 -26.68 6.04 2.16
CA ALA A 187 -25.90 6.25 3.37
C ALA A 187 -24.68 7.14 3.06
N LYS A 188 -24.89 8.29 2.42
CA LYS A 188 -23.81 9.15 1.87
C LYS A 188 -22.76 9.63 2.87
N GLN A 189 -23.10 9.67 4.16
CA GLN A 189 -22.17 10.04 5.24
C GLN A 189 -21.67 8.81 6.02
N GLY A 190 -22.17 7.63 5.67
CA GLY A 190 -22.03 6.36 6.37
C GLY A 190 -21.52 5.23 5.49
N THR A 191 -21.62 4.02 5.99
CA THR A 191 -21.38 2.78 5.25
C THR A 191 -22.71 2.12 4.85
N ALA A 192 -22.69 1.31 3.79
CA ALA A 192 -23.76 0.38 3.46
C ALA A 192 -23.18 -1.04 3.42
N GLU A 193 -23.50 -1.85 4.43
CA GLU A 193 -22.92 -3.18 4.61
C GLU A 193 -23.99 -4.28 4.58
N LEU A 194 -23.83 -5.24 3.68
CA LEU A 194 -24.71 -6.40 3.53
C LEU A 194 -23.92 -7.64 3.91
N ALA A 195 -24.37 -8.36 4.93
CA ALA A 195 -23.59 -9.43 5.56
C ALA A 195 -24.39 -10.71 5.72
N VAL A 196 -23.78 -11.84 5.36
CA VAL A 196 -24.39 -13.15 5.51
C VAL A 196 -23.47 -14.13 6.25
N GLY A 197 -23.86 -14.55 7.46
CA GLY A 197 -23.09 -15.45 8.33
C GLY A 197 -23.88 -15.96 9.54
N SER A 198 -23.40 -17.01 10.22
CA SER A 198 -24.00 -17.49 11.47
C SER A 198 -23.73 -16.59 12.66
N GLN A 199 -22.61 -15.86 12.60
CA GLN A 199 -22.21 -14.83 13.55
C GLN A 199 -21.65 -13.66 12.76
N VAL A 200 -22.11 -12.46 13.09
CA VAL A 200 -21.67 -11.21 12.47
C VAL A 200 -21.33 -10.22 13.57
N LEU A 201 -20.11 -9.70 13.57
CA LEU A 201 -19.68 -8.61 14.43
C LEU A 201 -19.92 -7.28 13.71
N LEU A 202 -20.64 -6.38 14.36
CA LEU A 202 -20.71 -4.97 14.00
C LEU A 202 -19.72 -4.21 14.87
N HIS A 203 -18.68 -3.66 14.26
CA HIS A 203 -17.66 -2.85 14.92
C HIS A 203 -17.91 -1.35 14.66
N ASP A 204 -17.90 -0.53 15.72
CA ASP A 204 -18.10 0.92 15.58
C ASP A 204 -16.78 1.60 15.17
N ALA A 205 -16.46 1.53 13.88
CA ALA A 205 -15.25 2.16 13.31
C ALA A 205 -15.54 3.53 12.68
N VAL A 206 -14.63 4.49 12.89
CA VAL A 206 -14.66 5.80 12.20
C VAL A 206 -14.12 5.70 10.76
N SER A 207 -13.28 4.70 10.48
CA SER A 207 -12.73 4.37 9.16
C SER A 207 -12.56 2.84 9.02
N GLY A 208 -12.56 2.36 7.77
CA GLY A 208 -12.41 0.94 7.44
C GLY A 208 -13.69 0.11 7.57
N GLN A 209 -13.56 -1.19 7.33
CA GLN A 209 -14.66 -2.15 7.35
C GLN A 209 -15.25 -2.31 8.75
N GLN A 210 -16.59 -2.25 8.87
CA GLN A 210 -17.29 -2.36 10.16
C GLN A 210 -17.94 -3.73 10.40
N VAL A 211 -18.14 -4.54 9.36
CA VAL A 211 -18.71 -5.89 9.48
C VAL A 211 -17.61 -6.95 9.39
N PHE A 212 -17.65 -7.91 10.31
CA PHE A 212 -16.85 -9.13 10.23
C PHE A 212 -17.74 -10.37 10.36
N VAL A 213 -17.61 -11.31 9.44
CA VAL A 213 -18.49 -12.47 9.33
C VAL A 213 -17.75 -13.75 9.66
N GLN A 214 -18.28 -14.56 10.59
CA GLN A 214 -17.76 -15.90 10.84
C GLN A 214 -18.16 -16.86 9.70
N ALA A 215 -17.19 -17.60 9.17
CA ALA A 215 -17.40 -18.66 8.19
C ALA A 215 -18.39 -19.74 8.69
N GLY A 216 -19.15 -20.37 7.78
CA GLY A 216 -19.96 -21.55 8.06
C GLY A 216 -21.39 -21.54 7.54
N SER A 217 -21.88 -20.45 6.93
CA SER A 217 -23.30 -20.33 6.54
C SER A 217 -23.61 -20.66 5.07
N ARG A 218 -22.65 -20.50 4.15
CA ARG A 218 -22.80 -20.67 2.69
C ARG A 218 -23.93 -19.84 2.08
N GLY A 219 -24.17 -18.65 2.61
CA GLY A 219 -25.30 -17.82 2.22
C GLY A 219 -25.05 -16.93 1.00
N THR A 220 -25.97 -16.02 0.69
CA THR A 220 -25.88 -15.19 -0.53
C THR A 220 -26.17 -13.72 -0.26
N VAL A 221 -25.32 -12.83 -0.76
CA VAL A 221 -25.59 -11.40 -0.87
C VAL A 221 -25.86 -11.09 -2.34
N ASP A 222 -27.03 -10.54 -2.66
CA ASP A 222 -27.39 -10.07 -4.00
C ASP A 222 -27.74 -8.59 -3.93
N ALA A 223 -26.86 -7.75 -4.50
CA ALA A 223 -26.99 -6.30 -4.54
C ALA A 223 -27.27 -5.82 -5.96
N SER A 224 -28.40 -6.24 -6.54
CA SER A 224 -28.80 -5.84 -7.89
C SER A 224 -29.47 -4.46 -8.01
N GLY A 225 -29.73 -3.81 -6.87
CA GLY A 225 -30.29 -2.46 -6.76
C GLY A 225 -29.22 -1.36 -6.76
N THR A 226 -29.58 -0.18 -6.25
CA THR A 226 -28.65 0.95 -6.08
C THR A 226 -28.17 1.04 -4.64
N ILE A 227 -26.87 1.29 -4.45
CA ILE A 227 -26.27 1.61 -3.16
C ILE A 227 -25.38 2.85 -3.34
N ASP A 228 -25.68 3.90 -2.59
CA ASP A 228 -24.93 5.16 -2.57
C ASP A 228 -24.47 5.44 -1.13
N ALA A 229 -23.18 5.30 -0.85
CA ALA A 229 -22.60 5.39 0.49
C ALA A 229 -21.18 5.97 0.48
N ALA A 230 -20.59 6.26 1.64
CA ALA A 230 -19.16 6.59 1.69
C ALA A 230 -18.31 5.34 1.44
N GLN A 231 -18.72 4.22 2.03
CA GLN A 231 -18.11 2.92 1.83
C GLN A 231 -19.19 1.84 1.69
N ILE A 232 -18.91 0.81 0.88
CA ILE A 232 -19.81 -0.31 0.60
C ILE A 232 -19.10 -1.62 0.90
N SER A 233 -19.74 -2.53 1.63
CA SER A 233 -19.18 -3.83 2.04
C SER A 233 -20.20 -4.93 1.84
N LEU A 234 -19.95 -5.85 0.90
CA LEU A 234 -20.79 -6.99 0.61
C LEU A 234 -20.06 -8.27 1.01
N GLN A 235 -20.55 -8.99 2.03
CA GLN A 235 -19.86 -10.14 2.61
C GLN A 235 -20.76 -11.39 2.69
N ALA A 236 -20.32 -12.49 2.09
CA ALA A 236 -20.97 -13.79 2.20
C ALA A 236 -20.00 -14.85 2.73
N ALA A 237 -20.19 -15.30 3.97
CA ALA A 237 -19.40 -16.38 4.56
C ALA A 237 -19.62 -17.71 3.83
N ASP A 238 -18.55 -18.23 3.22
CA ASP A 238 -18.52 -19.49 2.46
C ASP A 238 -19.54 -19.56 1.31
N GLY A 239 -20.03 -18.40 0.87
CA GLY A 239 -21.21 -18.27 0.02
C GLY A 239 -20.94 -17.44 -1.22
N ASN A 240 -21.97 -16.79 -1.76
CA ASN A 240 -21.85 -16.03 -3.00
C ASN A 240 -22.18 -14.56 -2.80
N VAL A 241 -21.36 -13.68 -3.37
CA VAL A 241 -21.67 -12.25 -3.52
C VAL A 241 -21.98 -11.99 -4.99
N PHE A 242 -23.20 -11.55 -5.26
CA PHE A 242 -23.65 -11.06 -6.56
C PHE A 242 -23.75 -9.54 -6.50
N ALA A 243 -22.69 -8.85 -6.91
CA ALA A 243 -22.70 -7.41 -7.15
C ALA A 243 -23.17 -7.15 -8.58
N LEU A 244 -24.46 -7.43 -8.82
CA LEU A 244 -25.11 -7.33 -10.13
C LEU A 244 -25.70 -5.94 -10.36
N ALA A 245 -24.89 -4.89 -10.40
CA ALA A 245 -25.34 -3.53 -10.68
C ALA A 245 -25.91 -3.44 -12.12
N GLY A 246 -27.18 -3.82 -12.32
CA GLY A 246 -27.84 -3.81 -13.61
C GLY A 246 -28.10 -2.38 -14.10
N ARG A 247 -28.88 -2.16 -15.16
CA ARG A 247 -29.37 -0.79 -15.47
C ARG A 247 -30.74 -0.59 -14.82
N PRO A 248 -30.96 0.40 -13.93
CA PRO A 248 -30.04 1.47 -13.49
C PRO A 248 -29.29 1.19 -12.16
N GLY A 249 -29.16 -0.05 -11.71
CA GLY A 249 -28.40 -0.41 -10.50
C GLY A 249 -26.93 0.03 -10.55
N GLU A 250 -26.42 0.53 -9.43
CA GLU A 250 -25.04 1.05 -9.30
C GLU A 250 -24.58 0.89 -7.86
N LEU A 251 -23.30 0.48 -7.68
CA LEU A 251 -22.60 0.60 -6.40
C LEU A 251 -21.71 1.83 -6.47
N ARG A 252 -22.02 2.87 -5.69
CA ARG A 252 -21.26 4.12 -5.65
C ARG A 252 -20.77 4.41 -4.23
N ALA A 253 -19.46 4.32 -4.04
CA ALA A 253 -18.76 4.73 -2.84
C ALA A 253 -18.13 6.12 -3.04
N THR A 254 -18.57 7.14 -2.31
CA THR A 254 -17.98 8.49 -2.34
C THR A 254 -17.55 8.88 -0.93
N GLY A 255 -16.24 8.88 -0.69
CA GLY A 255 -15.64 9.18 0.60
C GLY A 255 -16.04 10.53 1.18
N THR A 256 -15.81 10.69 2.47
CA THR A 256 -15.98 11.95 3.22
C THR A 256 -14.62 12.50 3.66
N ALA A 257 -14.59 13.60 4.40
CA ALA A 257 -13.34 14.13 4.96
C ALA A 257 -12.61 13.14 5.90
N THR A 258 -13.32 12.12 6.42
CA THR A 258 -12.79 11.16 7.40
C THR A 258 -12.83 9.71 6.92
N ARG A 259 -13.41 9.43 5.74
CA ARG A 259 -13.53 8.08 5.17
C ARG A 259 -13.18 8.15 3.68
N ASP A 260 -12.34 7.24 3.22
CA ASP A 260 -12.06 7.08 1.80
C ASP A 260 -13.26 6.46 1.07
N GLY A 261 -13.29 6.60 -0.26
CA GLY A 261 -14.26 5.90 -1.09
C GLY A 261 -13.81 4.46 -1.29
N HIS A 262 -14.55 3.49 -0.74
CA HIS A 262 -14.16 2.08 -0.81
C HIS A 262 -15.34 1.13 -1.06
N VAL A 263 -15.15 0.16 -1.94
CA VAL A 263 -16.07 -0.98 -2.12
C VAL A 263 -15.35 -2.31 -1.83
N TRP A 264 -15.87 -3.12 -0.90
CA TRP A 264 -15.43 -4.49 -0.64
C TRP A 264 -16.46 -5.51 -1.11
N LEU A 265 -16.04 -6.45 -1.96
CA LEU A 265 -16.81 -7.64 -2.33
C LEU A 265 -16.09 -8.89 -1.83
N VAL A 266 -16.62 -9.54 -0.79
CA VAL A 266 -15.90 -10.60 -0.07
C VAL A 266 -16.74 -11.88 0.01
N ALA A 267 -16.20 -12.96 -0.56
CA ALA A 267 -16.71 -14.31 -0.49
C ALA A 267 -15.54 -15.31 -0.38
N GLU A 268 -14.72 -15.22 0.67
CA GLU A 268 -13.40 -15.89 0.79
C GLU A 268 -13.36 -17.38 0.38
N ARG A 269 -14.45 -18.10 0.63
CA ARG A 269 -14.61 -19.54 0.35
C ARG A 269 -15.67 -19.86 -0.71
N GLY A 270 -16.26 -18.85 -1.34
CA GLY A 270 -17.20 -19.02 -2.45
C GLY A 270 -16.95 -18.02 -3.57
N ALA A 271 -18.00 -17.57 -4.25
CA ALA A 271 -17.87 -16.82 -5.50
C ALA A 271 -18.22 -15.34 -5.35
N VAL A 272 -17.45 -14.47 -5.99
CA VAL A 272 -17.85 -13.08 -6.29
C VAL A 272 -18.21 -12.99 -7.76
N HIS A 273 -19.42 -12.53 -8.05
CA HIS A 273 -19.90 -12.19 -9.38
C HIS A 273 -20.12 -10.67 -9.43
N ALA A 274 -19.18 -9.97 -10.06
CA ALA A 274 -19.22 -8.53 -10.22
C ALA A 274 -19.59 -8.17 -11.65
N HIS A 275 -20.71 -7.46 -11.80
CA HIS A 275 -21.20 -7.02 -13.10
C HIS A 275 -21.74 -5.59 -13.01
N GLY A 276 -21.64 -4.84 -14.11
CA GLY A 276 -22.15 -3.48 -14.19
C GLY A 276 -21.24 -2.46 -13.52
N ARG A 277 -21.80 -1.30 -13.14
CA ARG A 277 -21.00 -0.14 -12.68
C ARG A 277 -20.73 -0.21 -11.18
N ILE A 278 -19.45 -0.19 -10.83
CA ILE A 278 -18.95 -0.12 -9.46
C ILE A 278 -17.94 1.03 -9.40
N GLY A 279 -18.29 2.09 -8.68
CA GLY A 279 -17.48 3.31 -8.58
C GLY A 279 -17.02 3.58 -7.16
N ALA A 280 -15.78 4.02 -7.00
CA ALA A 280 -15.20 4.47 -5.74
C ALA A 280 -14.41 5.77 -5.95
N ALA A 281 -14.73 6.82 -5.20
CA ALA A 281 -14.03 8.11 -5.24
C ALA A 281 -13.86 8.69 -3.83
N ASN A 282 -12.77 9.39 -3.57
CA ASN A 282 -12.55 10.12 -2.32
C ASN A 282 -13.28 11.47 -2.34
N ALA A 283 -13.37 12.10 -1.17
CA ALA A 283 -14.06 13.39 -1.02
C ALA A 283 -13.45 14.53 -1.86
N ASP A 284 -12.15 14.45 -2.15
CA ASP A 284 -11.41 15.43 -2.97
C ASP A 284 -11.55 15.19 -4.48
N GLY A 285 -12.27 14.14 -4.88
CA GLY A 285 -12.45 13.74 -6.27
C GLY A 285 -11.35 12.84 -6.83
N SER A 286 -10.29 12.53 -6.04
CA SER A 286 -9.35 11.46 -6.41
C SER A 286 -10.06 10.11 -6.38
N GLY A 287 -9.59 9.14 -7.17
CA GLY A 287 -10.20 7.82 -7.20
C GLY A 287 -10.03 7.06 -5.87
N GLY A 288 -11.05 6.30 -5.50
CA GLY A 288 -11.07 5.41 -4.34
C GLY A 288 -10.56 3.99 -4.68
N THR A 289 -10.96 3.01 -3.86
CA THR A 289 -10.50 1.62 -3.99
C THR A 289 -11.68 0.64 -4.14
N VAL A 290 -11.51 -0.37 -4.98
CA VAL A 290 -12.41 -1.53 -5.08
C VAL A 290 -11.62 -2.80 -4.80
N ASP A 291 -12.00 -3.55 -3.77
CA ASP A 291 -11.40 -4.84 -3.42
C ASP A 291 -12.38 -5.97 -3.68
N MET A 292 -11.92 -7.02 -4.35
CA MET A 292 -12.67 -8.25 -4.57
C MET A 292 -11.87 -9.46 -4.07
N ASN A 293 -12.43 -10.22 -3.13
CA ASN A 293 -11.81 -11.41 -2.57
C ASN A 293 -12.77 -12.59 -2.62
N GLY A 294 -12.39 -13.66 -3.32
CA GLY A 294 -13.22 -14.86 -3.37
C GLY A 294 -12.47 -16.10 -3.83
N ALA A 295 -13.01 -17.28 -3.50
CA ALA A 295 -12.48 -18.56 -3.99
C ALA A 295 -12.61 -18.67 -5.52
N THR A 296 -13.60 -17.99 -6.10
CA THR A 296 -13.72 -17.74 -7.54
C THR A 296 -14.17 -16.29 -7.78
N LEU A 297 -13.61 -15.64 -8.79
CA LEU A 297 -13.98 -14.29 -9.21
C LEU A 297 -14.51 -14.32 -10.64
N HIS A 298 -15.74 -13.84 -10.83
CA HIS A 298 -16.37 -13.62 -12.13
C HIS A 298 -16.56 -12.12 -12.30
N VAL A 299 -15.75 -11.53 -13.18
CA VAL A 299 -15.70 -10.06 -13.39
C VAL A 299 -16.05 -9.68 -14.83
N ASP A 300 -16.59 -10.63 -15.58
CA ASP A 300 -17.05 -10.36 -16.94
C ASP A 300 -18.12 -9.25 -16.92
N ASN A 301 -17.94 -8.23 -17.75
CA ASN A 301 -18.83 -7.05 -17.81
C ASN A 301 -18.85 -6.15 -16.57
N ALA A 302 -17.87 -6.27 -15.66
CA ALA A 302 -17.65 -5.25 -14.64
C ALA A 302 -17.10 -3.96 -15.29
N SER A 303 -17.65 -2.81 -14.89
CA SER A 303 -17.17 -1.48 -15.24
C SER A 303 -16.73 -0.80 -13.94
N ILE A 304 -15.43 -0.81 -13.69
CA ILE A 304 -14.84 -0.25 -12.47
C ILE A 304 -14.37 1.18 -12.73
N ASP A 305 -14.77 2.09 -11.85
CA ASP A 305 -14.42 3.52 -11.88
C ASP A 305 -13.82 3.91 -10.52
N ALA A 306 -12.50 3.76 -10.41
CA ALA A 306 -11.75 3.94 -9.17
C ALA A 306 -10.28 4.30 -9.45
N ALA A 307 -9.49 4.63 -8.43
CA ALA A 307 -8.02 4.70 -8.60
C ALA A 307 -7.40 3.30 -8.62
N LYS A 308 -7.91 2.39 -7.79
CA LYS A 308 -7.38 1.04 -7.62
C LYS A 308 -8.48 -0.02 -7.66
N TRP A 309 -8.19 -1.13 -8.33
CA TRP A 309 -8.98 -2.35 -8.31
C TRP A 309 -8.10 -3.54 -7.95
N ASN A 310 -8.33 -4.15 -6.79
CA ASN A 310 -7.56 -5.30 -6.32
C ASN A 310 -8.43 -6.55 -6.37
N LEU A 311 -7.88 -7.64 -6.91
CA LEU A 311 -8.52 -8.93 -7.03
C LEU A 311 -7.69 -9.98 -6.30
N ALA A 312 -8.27 -10.68 -5.33
CA ALA A 312 -7.62 -11.74 -4.57
C ALA A 312 -8.37 -13.07 -4.72
N THR A 313 -7.68 -14.12 -5.18
CA THR A 313 -8.31 -15.44 -5.41
C THR A 313 -7.29 -16.59 -5.37
N PRO A 314 -7.68 -17.87 -5.22
CA PRO A 314 -6.72 -18.98 -5.28
C PRO A 314 -5.90 -19.10 -6.58
N ALA A 315 -6.51 -18.85 -7.74
CA ALA A 315 -5.88 -18.83 -9.06
C ALA A 315 -6.76 -17.98 -10.00
N PHE A 316 -6.20 -17.39 -11.06
CA PHE A 316 -6.94 -16.48 -11.93
C PHE A 316 -6.67 -16.73 -13.41
N THR A 317 -7.70 -16.66 -14.23
CA THR A 317 -7.58 -16.75 -15.69
C THR A 317 -8.12 -15.48 -16.30
N VAL A 318 -7.28 -14.77 -17.06
CA VAL A 318 -7.69 -13.65 -17.90
C VAL A 318 -8.23 -14.20 -19.22
N ASP A 319 -9.48 -14.64 -19.18
CA ASP A 319 -10.24 -15.01 -20.37
C ASP A 319 -10.75 -13.76 -21.13
N GLY A 320 -11.55 -13.94 -22.18
CA GLY A 320 -12.05 -12.83 -22.99
C GLY A 320 -12.93 -11.84 -22.20
N GLY A 321 -13.72 -12.33 -21.22
CA GLY A 321 -14.59 -11.49 -20.40
C GLY A 321 -13.80 -10.69 -19.38
N ALA A 322 -12.90 -11.35 -18.66
CA ALA A 322 -11.99 -10.71 -17.72
C ALA A 322 -11.06 -9.71 -18.44
N ALA A 323 -10.49 -10.06 -19.59
CA ALA A 323 -9.65 -9.18 -20.38
C ALA A 323 -10.37 -7.87 -20.77
N GLY A 324 -11.64 -7.97 -21.17
CA GLY A 324 -12.47 -6.81 -21.48
C GLY A 324 -12.70 -5.89 -20.28
N ALA A 325 -13.00 -6.47 -19.11
CA ALA A 325 -13.20 -5.71 -17.87
C ALA A 325 -11.90 -5.02 -17.41
N LEU A 326 -10.77 -5.74 -17.41
CA LEU A 326 -9.45 -5.19 -17.07
C LEU A 326 -9.07 -4.05 -18.02
N ALA A 327 -9.18 -4.26 -19.34
CA ALA A 327 -8.84 -3.24 -20.34
C ALA A 327 -9.72 -1.99 -20.21
N ASN A 328 -11.00 -2.16 -19.89
CA ASN A 328 -11.91 -1.04 -19.65
C ASN A 328 -11.50 -0.24 -18.40
N ALA A 329 -11.31 -0.89 -17.26
CA ALA A 329 -10.90 -0.24 -16.01
C ALA A 329 -9.56 0.52 -16.19
N LEU A 330 -8.56 -0.15 -16.78
CA LEU A 330 -7.25 0.45 -17.06
C LEU A 330 -7.35 1.68 -17.98
N SER A 331 -8.19 1.61 -19.02
CA SER A 331 -8.40 2.74 -19.94
C SER A 331 -9.12 3.93 -19.31
N HIS A 332 -9.83 3.74 -18.20
CA HIS A 332 -10.46 4.80 -17.41
C HIS A 332 -9.59 5.30 -16.26
N GLY A 333 -8.34 4.86 -16.16
CA GLY A 333 -7.38 5.32 -15.14
C GLY A 333 -7.33 4.46 -13.87
N THR A 334 -8.09 3.37 -13.80
CA THR A 334 -8.05 2.44 -12.66
C THR A 334 -6.87 1.48 -12.80
N SER A 335 -5.89 1.59 -11.89
CA SER A 335 -4.80 0.60 -11.82
C SER A 335 -5.30 -0.71 -11.21
N VAL A 336 -4.87 -1.84 -11.76
CA VAL A 336 -5.37 -3.16 -11.40
C VAL A 336 -4.27 -4.05 -10.83
N ALA A 337 -4.54 -4.69 -9.69
CA ALA A 337 -3.70 -5.71 -9.09
C ALA A 337 -4.47 -7.03 -8.98
N VAL A 338 -3.89 -8.12 -9.48
CA VAL A 338 -4.41 -9.48 -9.32
C VAL A 338 -3.42 -10.27 -8.48
N ASP A 339 -3.85 -10.67 -7.29
CA ASP A 339 -3.08 -11.47 -6.34
C ASP A 339 -3.69 -12.86 -6.23
N THR A 340 -2.89 -13.89 -6.52
CA THR A 340 -3.32 -15.27 -6.27
C THR A 340 -2.72 -15.86 -5.01
N THR A 341 -3.38 -16.85 -4.41
CA THR A 341 -3.00 -17.36 -3.08
C THR A 341 -2.63 -18.84 -3.02
N GLY A 342 -2.90 -19.63 -4.07
CA GLY A 342 -2.67 -21.09 -4.06
C GLY A 342 -3.53 -21.87 -3.04
N LYS A 343 -4.50 -21.22 -2.40
CA LYS A 343 -5.38 -21.88 -1.41
C LYS A 343 -6.36 -22.86 -2.10
N GLY A 344 -7.00 -23.72 -1.32
CA GLY A 344 -8.07 -24.59 -1.84
C GLY A 344 -7.62 -25.64 -2.87
N GLY A 345 -6.35 -26.06 -2.82
CA GLY A 345 -5.79 -27.07 -3.73
C GLY A 345 -5.45 -26.54 -5.13
N LYS A 346 -5.37 -25.22 -5.32
CA LYS A 346 -4.92 -24.59 -6.56
C LYS A 346 -3.41 -24.37 -6.52
N ALA A 347 -2.77 -24.38 -7.68
CA ALA A 347 -1.33 -24.08 -7.78
C ALA A 347 -1.02 -22.62 -7.44
N GLY A 348 -1.95 -21.69 -7.70
CA GLY A 348 -1.70 -20.26 -7.51
C GLY A 348 -1.21 -19.56 -8.76
N ASP A 349 -1.63 -20.03 -9.93
CA ASP A 349 -1.21 -19.49 -11.22
C ASP A 349 -2.13 -18.36 -11.71
N ILE A 350 -1.56 -17.48 -12.53
CA ILE A 350 -2.27 -16.50 -13.35
C ILE A 350 -2.03 -16.81 -14.83
N ASP A 351 -3.11 -17.15 -15.55
CA ASP A 351 -3.07 -17.46 -16.98
C ASP A 351 -3.73 -16.36 -17.81
N VAL A 352 -2.96 -15.68 -18.66
CA VAL A 352 -3.41 -14.65 -19.58
C VAL A 352 -3.73 -15.27 -20.94
N ASN A 353 -5.00 -15.66 -21.11
CA ASN A 353 -5.47 -16.39 -22.29
C ASN A 353 -6.06 -15.47 -23.37
N ALA A 354 -6.40 -14.22 -23.03
CA ALA A 354 -6.90 -13.22 -23.95
C ALA A 354 -6.09 -11.92 -23.87
N SER A 355 -6.11 -11.11 -24.94
CA SER A 355 -5.35 -9.86 -24.98
C SER A 355 -5.93 -8.78 -24.06
N VAL A 356 -5.07 -8.09 -23.32
CA VAL A 356 -5.41 -6.89 -22.54
C VAL A 356 -4.67 -5.71 -23.15
N ARG A 357 -5.40 -4.72 -23.67
CA ARG A 357 -4.83 -3.52 -24.29
C ARG A 357 -5.52 -2.28 -23.73
N TRP A 358 -4.76 -1.29 -23.31
CA TRP A 358 -5.32 -0.05 -22.76
C TRP A 358 -4.52 1.18 -23.15
N ASN A 359 -5.19 2.33 -23.05
CA ASN A 359 -4.58 3.65 -23.22
C ASN A 359 -4.53 4.34 -21.85
N GLY A 360 -3.57 5.25 -21.64
CA GLY A 360 -3.42 5.99 -20.39
C GLY A 360 -2.45 5.35 -19.39
N ASP A 361 -2.44 5.91 -18.19
CA ASP A 361 -1.31 5.79 -17.25
C ASP A 361 -1.54 4.75 -16.14
N ALA A 362 -2.71 4.10 -16.13
CA ALA A 362 -3.01 3.04 -15.19
C ALA A 362 -2.09 1.83 -15.38
N SER A 363 -1.71 1.20 -14.28
CA SER A 363 -0.78 0.06 -14.27
C SER A 363 -1.50 -1.26 -14.02
N LEU A 364 -0.95 -2.35 -14.55
CA LEU A 364 -1.43 -3.72 -14.34
C LEU A 364 -0.35 -4.54 -13.61
N ALA A 365 -0.72 -5.12 -12.46
CA ALA A 365 0.13 -6.05 -11.72
C ALA A 365 -0.54 -7.44 -11.65
N LEU A 366 0.16 -8.46 -12.12
CA LEU A 366 -0.22 -9.87 -12.03
C LEU A 366 0.74 -10.58 -11.07
N ASN A 367 0.32 -10.73 -9.83
CA ASN A 367 1.08 -11.30 -8.73
C ASN A 367 0.61 -12.74 -8.49
N ALA A 368 1.20 -13.67 -9.23
CA ALA A 368 0.94 -15.09 -9.06
C ALA A 368 1.59 -15.62 -7.79
N PHE A 369 0.86 -16.40 -7.00
CA PHE A 369 1.46 -17.16 -5.90
C PHE A 369 2.54 -18.09 -6.45
N HIS A 370 2.28 -18.74 -7.58
CA HIS A 370 3.21 -19.65 -8.24
C HIS A 370 3.67 -19.08 -9.59
N ALA A 371 2.94 -19.28 -10.71
CA ALA A 371 3.43 -18.90 -12.04
C ALA A 371 2.52 -17.90 -12.80
N VAL A 372 3.13 -17.14 -13.71
CA VAL A 372 2.40 -16.29 -14.68
C VAL A 372 2.65 -16.79 -16.10
N THR A 373 1.57 -17.03 -16.85
CA THR A 373 1.65 -17.46 -18.26
C THR A 373 0.90 -16.51 -19.18
N ILE A 374 1.52 -16.03 -20.25
CA ILE A 374 0.85 -15.34 -21.36
C ILE A 374 0.72 -16.33 -22.52
N ALA A 375 -0.50 -16.62 -22.95
CA ALA A 375 -0.76 -17.57 -24.02
C ALA A 375 -0.23 -17.08 -25.39
N PRO A 376 0.09 -17.99 -26.34
CA PRO A 376 0.66 -17.60 -27.65
C PRO A 376 -0.15 -16.61 -28.48
N ALA A 377 -1.48 -16.64 -28.36
CA ALA A 377 -2.36 -15.71 -29.07
C ALA A 377 -2.66 -14.41 -28.28
N ALA A 378 -2.21 -14.32 -27.03
CA ALA A 378 -2.49 -13.17 -26.17
C ALA A 378 -1.47 -12.04 -26.40
N THR A 379 -1.93 -10.82 -26.13
CA THR A 379 -1.09 -9.62 -26.18
C THR A 379 -1.43 -8.74 -25.00
N VAL A 380 -0.42 -8.32 -24.26
CA VAL A 380 -0.55 -7.31 -23.21
C VAL A 380 0.12 -6.04 -23.72
N ALA A 381 -0.61 -4.92 -23.80
CA ALA A 381 -0.08 -3.68 -24.39
C ALA A 381 -0.62 -2.41 -23.74
N ASN A 382 0.25 -1.40 -23.63
CA ASN A 382 -0.08 -0.07 -23.14
C ASN A 382 0.38 1.03 -24.12
N ASN A 383 -0.40 2.09 -24.26
CA ASN A 383 -0.07 3.28 -25.07
C ASN A 383 0.03 4.60 -24.24
N GLY A 384 0.26 4.51 -22.93
CA GLY A 384 0.41 5.67 -22.03
C GLY A 384 1.61 5.50 -21.11
N ALA A 385 1.51 5.90 -19.84
CA ALA A 385 2.56 5.70 -18.83
C ALA A 385 2.36 4.46 -17.94
N GLY A 386 1.43 3.57 -18.30
CA GLY A 386 1.10 2.40 -17.50
C GLY A 386 2.23 1.39 -17.39
N ASN A 387 2.52 0.94 -16.17
CA ASN A 387 3.49 -0.12 -15.91
C ASN A 387 2.84 -1.50 -15.99
N LEU A 388 3.64 -2.52 -16.33
CA LEU A 388 3.27 -3.93 -16.21
C LEU A 388 4.20 -4.65 -15.26
N THR A 389 3.60 -5.33 -14.28
CA THR A 389 4.31 -6.25 -13.40
C THR A 389 3.80 -7.67 -13.63
N LEU A 390 4.69 -8.58 -14.01
CA LEU A 390 4.45 -10.02 -14.05
C LEU A 390 5.30 -10.66 -12.96
N ARG A 391 4.68 -11.04 -11.85
CA ARG A 391 5.39 -11.56 -10.68
C ARG A 391 4.96 -12.99 -10.38
N ALA A 392 5.88 -13.92 -10.57
CA ALA A 392 5.82 -15.26 -10.02
C ALA A 392 6.40 -15.30 -8.60
N ASP A 393 6.06 -16.32 -7.82
CA ASP A 393 6.42 -16.43 -6.39
C ASP A 393 6.12 -15.15 -5.61
N ALA A 394 4.90 -14.59 -5.77
CA ALA A 394 4.52 -13.33 -5.15
C ALA A 394 4.67 -13.35 -3.61
N SER A 395 4.48 -14.52 -3.00
CA SER A 395 4.66 -14.72 -1.55
C SER A 395 6.11 -14.88 -1.10
N GLY A 396 7.07 -15.01 -2.03
CA GLY A 396 8.49 -15.14 -1.74
C GLY A 396 8.83 -16.39 -0.95
N VAL A 397 8.15 -17.51 -1.22
CA VAL A 397 8.32 -18.78 -0.50
C VAL A 397 9.22 -19.77 -1.25
N GLY A 398 9.74 -19.40 -2.42
CA GLY A 398 10.63 -20.26 -3.19
C GLY A 398 9.91 -21.50 -3.74
N ASN A 399 8.66 -21.33 -4.22
CA ASN A 399 7.85 -22.43 -4.73
C ASN A 399 8.16 -22.84 -6.18
N GLY A 400 9.27 -22.36 -6.75
CA GLY A 400 9.69 -22.67 -8.12
C GLY A 400 8.87 -21.98 -9.22
N GLY A 401 8.04 -21.00 -8.84
CA GLY A 401 7.22 -20.21 -9.76
C GLY A 401 8.02 -19.47 -10.82
N GLY A 402 7.61 -19.60 -12.09
CA GLY A 402 8.25 -18.97 -13.24
C GLY A 402 7.31 -18.05 -14.03
N VAL A 403 7.88 -17.32 -14.99
CA VAL A 403 7.11 -16.52 -15.95
C VAL A 403 7.33 -17.05 -17.36
N VAL A 404 6.23 -17.33 -18.05
CA VAL A 404 6.22 -17.77 -19.45
C VAL A 404 5.50 -16.72 -20.28
N ASN A 405 6.23 -16.03 -21.15
CA ASN A 405 5.63 -15.22 -22.19
C ASN A 405 5.57 -16.03 -23.48
N GLY A 406 4.43 -16.68 -23.76
CA GLY A 406 4.21 -17.35 -25.05
C GLY A 406 3.72 -16.40 -26.14
N GLY A 407 3.17 -15.24 -25.77
CA GLY A 407 2.52 -14.29 -26.66
C GLY A 407 3.34 -13.02 -26.91
N VAL A 408 2.69 -11.86 -26.79
CA VAL A 408 3.29 -10.55 -27.06
C VAL A 408 3.15 -9.62 -25.85
N ILE A 409 4.26 -8.99 -25.46
CA ILE A 409 4.28 -7.81 -24.58
C ILE A 409 4.66 -6.61 -25.44
N ASP A 410 3.76 -5.64 -25.60
CA ASP A 410 3.96 -4.46 -26.46
C ASP A 410 3.92 -3.16 -25.66
N TRP A 411 5.12 -2.67 -25.34
CA TRP A 411 5.39 -1.37 -24.72
C TRP A 411 5.97 -0.36 -25.72
N SER A 412 5.89 -0.62 -27.03
CA SER A 412 6.50 0.21 -28.08
C SER A 412 5.99 1.65 -28.12
N ARG A 413 4.79 1.89 -27.59
CA ARG A 413 4.16 3.22 -27.49
C ARG A 413 3.99 3.70 -26.06
N SER A 414 4.40 2.91 -25.08
CA SER A 414 4.32 3.28 -23.67
C SER A 414 5.56 4.07 -23.25
N VAL A 415 5.39 4.98 -22.30
CA VAL A 415 6.48 5.58 -21.52
C VAL A 415 6.67 4.91 -20.15
N GLY A 416 5.79 3.98 -19.78
CA GLY A 416 5.91 3.13 -18.60
C GLY A 416 6.93 2.01 -18.77
N ILE A 417 7.05 1.17 -17.74
CA ILE A 417 8.04 0.08 -17.67
C ILE A 417 7.37 -1.30 -17.54
N VAL A 418 8.16 -2.34 -17.83
CA VAL A 418 7.77 -3.74 -17.64
C VAL A 418 8.75 -4.43 -16.68
N SER A 419 8.22 -4.96 -15.58
CA SER A 419 8.97 -5.74 -14.61
C SER A 419 8.49 -7.18 -14.63
N ILE A 420 9.38 -8.10 -14.98
CA ILE A 420 9.14 -9.54 -14.92
C ILE A 420 9.93 -10.09 -13.75
N LEU A 421 9.26 -10.60 -12.72
CA LEU A 421 9.89 -11.13 -11.52
C LEU A 421 9.62 -12.63 -11.43
N ARG A 422 10.70 -13.40 -11.33
CA ARG A 422 10.65 -14.87 -11.19
C ARG A 422 11.47 -15.32 -10.00
N ASP A 423 11.13 -16.47 -9.45
CA ASP A 423 11.96 -17.14 -8.45
C ASP A 423 13.43 -17.23 -8.90
N MET A 424 14.37 -17.23 -7.95
CA MET A 424 15.81 -17.26 -8.18
C MET A 424 16.22 -18.38 -9.14
N ASN A 425 15.57 -19.55 -9.03
CA ASN A 425 15.97 -20.78 -9.69
C ASN A 425 14.98 -21.26 -10.78
N SER A 426 13.78 -20.66 -10.89
CA SER A 426 12.79 -21.01 -11.93
C SER A 426 13.20 -20.48 -13.30
N GLY A 427 12.58 -20.85 -14.43
CA GLY A 427 12.93 -20.31 -15.76
C GLY A 427 12.17 -19.03 -16.17
N TYR A 428 12.69 -18.30 -17.17
CA TYR A 428 11.92 -17.33 -17.96
C TYR A 428 11.90 -17.79 -19.41
N THR A 429 10.71 -17.94 -20.00
CA THR A 429 10.57 -18.22 -21.44
C THR A 429 10.12 -16.94 -22.15
N PRO A 430 10.97 -16.34 -22.99
CA PRO A 430 10.63 -15.10 -23.70
C PRO A 430 9.67 -15.37 -24.86
N GLY A 431 8.74 -14.43 -25.05
CA GLY A 431 7.87 -14.33 -26.21
C GLY A 431 8.27 -13.16 -27.10
N THR A 432 7.31 -12.63 -27.85
CA THR A 432 7.53 -11.38 -28.60
C THR A 432 7.50 -10.21 -27.63
N ILE A 433 8.52 -9.34 -27.70
CA ILE A 433 8.62 -8.13 -26.89
C ILE A 433 8.87 -6.95 -27.83
N ALA A 434 8.08 -5.89 -27.66
CA ALA A 434 8.32 -4.61 -28.31
C ALA A 434 8.49 -3.52 -27.25
N THR A 435 9.61 -2.80 -27.28
CA THR A 435 9.92 -1.67 -26.39
C THR A 435 9.92 -0.37 -27.16
N ASN A 436 9.64 0.73 -26.47
CA ASN A 436 9.66 2.07 -27.06
C ASN A 436 11.11 2.52 -27.30
N ALA A 437 11.48 2.71 -28.56
CA ALA A 437 12.82 3.11 -28.97
C ALA A 437 13.22 4.53 -28.50
N GLN A 438 12.26 5.33 -28.04
CA GLN A 438 12.47 6.67 -27.48
C GLN A 438 12.34 6.70 -25.95
N TRP A 439 12.11 5.55 -25.31
CA TRP A 439 12.03 5.49 -23.86
C TRP A 439 13.38 5.85 -23.23
N THR A 440 13.32 6.69 -22.21
CA THR A 440 14.46 7.03 -21.36
C THR A 440 14.07 6.79 -19.91
N ALA A 441 15.01 6.27 -19.12
CA ALA A 441 14.79 6.10 -17.68
C ALA A 441 14.41 7.44 -17.03
N ALA A 442 13.45 7.40 -16.12
CA ALA A 442 13.12 8.57 -15.32
C ALA A 442 14.36 9.02 -14.54
N PRO A 443 14.61 10.34 -14.42
CA PRO A 443 15.75 10.85 -13.65
C PRO A 443 15.76 10.25 -12.24
N TYR A 444 16.95 9.87 -11.78
CA TYR A 444 17.19 9.30 -10.46
C TYR A 444 16.56 7.93 -10.18
N SER A 445 16.06 7.24 -11.21
CA SER A 445 15.40 5.93 -11.04
C SER A 445 16.36 4.75 -10.95
N GLY A 446 17.60 4.91 -11.39
CA GLY A 446 18.54 3.79 -11.57
C GLY A 446 18.07 2.71 -12.57
N LEU A 447 17.06 2.98 -13.41
CA LEU A 447 16.64 2.02 -14.44
C LEU A 447 17.60 2.05 -15.64
N ALA A 448 18.00 0.87 -16.12
CA ALA A 448 18.81 0.74 -17.32
C ALA A 448 17.97 0.58 -18.60
N THR A 449 16.84 -0.14 -18.50
CA THR A 449 16.02 -0.55 -19.63
C THR A 449 14.52 -0.43 -19.31
N GLN A 450 13.70 -0.25 -20.34
CA GLN A 450 12.23 -0.17 -20.18
C GLN A 450 11.63 -1.48 -19.66
N LEU A 451 12.19 -2.61 -20.11
CA LEU A 451 11.80 -3.94 -19.65
C LEU A 451 12.98 -4.57 -18.91
N THR A 452 12.69 -5.14 -17.73
CA THR A 452 13.69 -5.83 -16.92
C THR A 452 13.14 -7.16 -16.41
N VAL A 453 13.96 -8.22 -16.50
CA VAL A 453 13.65 -9.56 -15.99
C VAL A 453 14.50 -9.83 -14.76
N TYR A 454 13.88 -9.84 -13.59
CA TYR A 454 14.48 -10.01 -12.28
C TYR A 454 14.41 -11.46 -11.79
N ARG A 455 15.51 -11.92 -11.20
CA ARG A 455 15.50 -13.06 -10.27
C ARG A 455 15.23 -12.54 -8.86
N LEU A 456 14.21 -13.10 -8.22
CA LEU A 456 13.82 -12.74 -6.87
C LEU A 456 14.80 -13.30 -5.85
N VAL A 457 15.28 -12.42 -4.98
CA VAL A 457 16.11 -12.74 -3.82
C VAL A 457 15.18 -12.68 -2.61
N ASN A 458 14.77 -13.84 -2.11
CA ASN A 458 13.77 -13.98 -1.05
C ASN A 458 14.41 -14.46 0.26
N THR A 459 15.59 -15.06 0.19
CA THR A 459 16.25 -15.72 1.30
C THR A 459 17.74 -15.37 1.39
N ARG A 460 18.33 -15.70 2.56
CA ARG A 460 19.79 -15.71 2.76
C ARG A 460 20.52 -16.51 1.67
N ALA A 461 19.99 -17.67 1.29
CA ALA A 461 20.61 -18.54 0.30
C ALA A 461 20.63 -17.90 -1.10
N ASP A 462 19.55 -17.22 -1.48
CA ASP A 462 19.52 -16.46 -2.74
C ASP A 462 20.56 -15.34 -2.72
N LEU A 463 20.70 -14.63 -1.59
CA LEU A 463 21.70 -13.59 -1.42
C LEU A 463 23.13 -14.14 -1.51
N ASP A 464 23.40 -15.30 -0.92
CA ASP A 464 24.69 -16.00 -1.05
C ASP A 464 24.98 -16.38 -2.52
N ALA A 465 23.96 -16.82 -3.26
CA ALA A 465 24.08 -17.27 -4.65
C ALA A 465 24.44 -16.16 -5.65
N ILE A 466 24.20 -14.88 -5.33
CA ILE A 466 24.57 -13.74 -6.20
C ILE A 466 26.08 -13.73 -6.49
N SER A 467 26.92 -14.15 -5.53
CA SER A 467 28.37 -14.18 -5.72
C SER A 467 28.81 -15.16 -6.81
N ALA A 468 27.98 -16.15 -7.16
CA ALA A 468 28.25 -17.09 -8.25
C ALA A 468 27.91 -16.50 -9.64
N ASP A 469 27.04 -15.48 -9.70
CA ASP A 469 26.65 -14.78 -10.93
C ASP A 469 26.54 -13.26 -10.69
N PRO A 470 27.67 -12.56 -10.52
CA PRO A 470 27.69 -11.14 -10.17
C PRO A 470 27.30 -10.21 -11.34
N GLY A 471 27.12 -10.74 -12.55
CA GLY A 471 26.57 -10.00 -13.71
C GLY A 471 25.04 -10.07 -13.80
N GLY A 472 24.41 -10.75 -12.85
CA GLY A 472 22.99 -11.03 -12.84
C GLY A 472 22.05 -9.85 -12.56
N VAL A 473 20.78 -10.01 -12.93
CA VAL A 473 19.71 -9.05 -12.63
C VAL A 473 18.82 -9.61 -11.51
N TYR A 474 18.76 -8.90 -10.40
CA TYR A 474 18.16 -9.34 -9.14
C TYR A 474 17.21 -8.29 -8.59
N ALA A 475 16.14 -8.73 -7.94
CA ALA A 475 15.31 -7.88 -7.12
C ALA A 475 14.99 -8.55 -5.77
N LEU A 476 14.93 -7.80 -4.69
CA LEU A 476 14.36 -8.34 -3.44
C LEU A 476 12.86 -8.59 -3.65
N GLY A 477 12.40 -9.78 -3.30
CA GLY A 477 10.96 -10.07 -3.29
C GLY A 477 10.29 -9.74 -1.95
N LYS A 478 11.08 -9.63 -0.89
CA LYS A 478 10.64 -9.26 0.46
C LYS A 478 11.84 -8.80 1.29
N ASP A 479 11.56 -8.30 2.49
CA ASP A 479 12.59 -8.01 3.47
C ASP A 479 13.35 -9.29 3.86
N ILE A 480 14.67 -9.16 4.02
CA ILE A 480 15.55 -10.26 4.45
C ILE A 480 16.13 -9.90 5.82
N ALA A 481 15.89 -10.75 6.82
CA ALA A 481 16.52 -10.64 8.13
C ALA A 481 17.70 -11.62 8.22
N LEU A 482 18.92 -11.08 8.31
CA LEU A 482 20.14 -11.85 8.52
C LEU A 482 20.36 -12.06 10.03
N THR A 483 20.39 -13.31 10.47
CA THR A 483 20.58 -13.68 11.88
C THR A 483 22.01 -14.08 12.24
N THR A 484 22.87 -14.24 11.23
CA THR A 484 24.27 -14.65 11.35
C THR A 484 25.14 -13.75 10.46
N PRO A 485 26.47 -13.68 10.72
CA PRO A 485 27.37 -12.92 9.87
C PRO A 485 27.24 -13.26 8.38
N TYR A 486 27.41 -12.25 7.55
CA TYR A 486 27.36 -12.33 6.10
C TYR A 486 28.70 -11.87 5.52
N ALA A 487 29.24 -12.65 4.58
CA ALA A 487 30.56 -12.40 4.01
C ALA A 487 30.58 -11.20 3.04
N GLY A 488 29.41 -10.78 2.54
CA GLY A 488 29.30 -9.79 1.48
C GLY A 488 29.40 -10.43 0.09
N ILE A 489 28.69 -9.85 -0.87
CA ILE A 489 28.66 -10.27 -2.27
C ILE A 489 30.02 -9.95 -2.89
N GLY A 490 30.74 -10.98 -3.33
CA GLY A 490 32.03 -10.84 -4.01
C GLY A 490 33.19 -10.35 -3.14
N VAL A 491 33.05 -10.27 -1.82
CA VAL A 491 34.11 -9.78 -0.91
C VAL A 491 35.27 -10.78 -0.87
N SER A 492 35.00 -12.04 -0.52
CA SER A 492 36.05 -13.06 -0.38
C SER A 492 36.71 -13.42 -1.71
N SER A 493 35.95 -13.43 -2.81
CA SER A 493 36.47 -13.71 -4.14
C SER A 493 37.09 -12.49 -4.83
N GLN A 494 36.86 -11.29 -4.28
CA GLN A 494 37.17 -9.99 -4.91
C GLN A 494 36.54 -9.81 -6.30
N THR A 495 35.41 -10.47 -6.55
CA THR A 495 34.68 -10.35 -7.82
C THR A 495 33.70 -9.20 -7.74
N ALA A 496 33.84 -8.22 -8.62
CA ALA A 496 32.95 -7.05 -8.61
C ALA A 496 31.54 -7.39 -9.15
N PHE A 497 30.52 -6.84 -8.52
CA PHE A 497 29.13 -6.91 -8.98
C PHE A 497 28.93 -5.98 -10.18
N SER A 498 28.60 -6.54 -11.34
CA SER A 498 28.42 -5.81 -12.61
C SER A 498 26.98 -5.85 -13.13
N GLY A 499 26.11 -6.57 -12.43
CA GLY A 499 24.69 -6.70 -12.76
C GLY A 499 23.80 -5.58 -12.21
N GLN A 500 22.52 -5.89 -12.04
CA GLN A 500 21.54 -4.98 -11.45
C GLN A 500 20.94 -5.58 -10.18
N PHE A 501 20.86 -4.81 -9.11
CA PHE A 501 20.22 -5.20 -7.86
C PHE A 501 19.19 -4.13 -7.46
N ASP A 502 17.91 -4.48 -7.54
CA ASP A 502 16.82 -3.61 -7.13
C ASP A 502 16.25 -4.08 -5.78
N GLY A 503 16.35 -3.25 -4.75
CA GLY A 503 15.73 -3.55 -3.47
C GLY A 503 14.20 -3.51 -3.52
N MET A 504 13.58 -2.91 -4.56
CA MET A 504 12.12 -2.74 -4.66
C MET A 504 11.50 -2.10 -3.40
N GLY A 505 12.27 -1.29 -2.66
CA GLY A 505 11.89 -0.69 -1.38
C GLY A 505 12.10 -1.58 -0.15
N HIS A 506 12.50 -2.84 -0.32
CA HIS A 506 12.72 -3.79 0.76
C HIS A 506 14.01 -3.54 1.55
N THR A 507 14.05 -4.14 2.74
CA THR A 507 15.15 -4.02 3.71
C THR A 507 15.92 -5.32 3.88
N ILE A 508 17.25 -5.23 3.84
CA ILE A 508 18.15 -6.24 4.40
C ILE A 508 18.53 -5.78 5.82
N SER A 509 18.03 -6.48 6.84
CA SER A 509 18.25 -6.16 8.25
C SER A 509 19.16 -7.17 8.93
N GLY A 510 19.79 -6.78 10.05
CA GLY A 510 20.70 -7.64 10.80
C GLY A 510 22.01 -7.95 10.08
N PHE A 511 22.36 -7.19 9.02
CA PHE A 511 23.62 -7.38 8.30
C PHE A 511 24.79 -7.23 9.27
N ARG A 512 25.66 -8.24 9.32
CA ARG A 512 26.91 -8.19 10.10
C ARG A 512 28.06 -8.70 9.25
N LEU A 513 28.96 -7.81 8.86
CA LEU A 513 30.09 -8.16 8.00
C LEU A 513 31.00 -9.18 8.71
N VAL A 514 31.36 -10.25 8.01
CA VAL A 514 32.48 -11.13 8.41
C VAL A 514 33.78 -10.39 8.16
N ASP A 515 34.72 -10.42 9.12
CA ASP A 515 35.99 -9.68 9.01
C ASP A 515 36.68 -9.97 7.67
N PRO A 516 36.80 -8.96 6.80
CA PRO A 516 37.26 -9.15 5.43
C PRO A 516 38.79 -9.27 5.34
N PRO A 517 39.34 -9.79 4.23
CA PRO A 517 40.79 -9.80 4.01
C PRO A 517 41.40 -8.40 4.04
N ALA A 518 42.63 -8.28 4.57
CA ALA A 518 43.38 -7.03 4.59
C ALA A 518 43.52 -6.41 3.18
N GLY A 519 43.35 -5.09 3.07
CA GLY A 519 43.45 -4.35 1.81
C GLY A 519 42.27 -4.53 0.85
N SER A 520 41.26 -5.32 1.21
CA SER A 520 40.06 -5.51 0.37
C SER A 520 39.05 -4.37 0.49
N TYR A 521 38.03 -4.41 -0.36
CA TYR A 521 36.82 -3.59 -0.28
C TYR A 521 35.68 -4.47 0.21
N ALA A 522 34.96 -4.03 1.26
CA ALA A 522 33.91 -4.85 1.85
C ALA A 522 32.67 -4.05 2.30
N GLY A 523 31.54 -4.75 2.27
CA GLY A 523 30.20 -4.28 2.60
C GLY A 523 29.18 -5.37 2.25
N LEU A 524 27.91 -5.01 2.08
CA LEU A 524 26.96 -5.93 1.43
C LEU A 524 27.48 -6.36 0.05
N PHE A 525 28.12 -5.44 -0.68
CA PHE A 525 28.90 -5.69 -1.88
C PHE A 525 30.38 -5.38 -1.62
N GLY A 526 31.30 -6.18 -2.15
CA GLY A 526 32.72 -5.82 -2.12
C GLY A 526 32.98 -4.60 -2.99
N THR A 527 32.78 -4.75 -4.30
CA THR A 527 32.85 -3.68 -5.30
C THR A 527 31.64 -3.73 -6.21
N ILE A 528 31.01 -2.57 -6.44
CA ILE A 528 30.04 -2.37 -7.54
C ILE A 528 30.85 -1.87 -8.74
N ALA A 529 30.89 -2.65 -9.82
CA ALA A 529 31.66 -2.37 -11.02
C ALA A 529 31.04 -1.26 -11.87
N THR A 530 31.80 -0.73 -12.83
CA THR A 530 31.25 0.09 -13.91
C THR A 530 30.16 -0.69 -14.66
N GLY A 531 29.00 -0.08 -14.86
CA GLY A 531 27.81 -0.74 -15.41
C GLY A 531 26.94 -1.47 -14.36
N GLY A 532 27.48 -1.74 -13.17
CA GLY A 532 26.72 -2.28 -12.04
C GLY A 532 25.74 -1.26 -11.48
N ILE A 533 24.54 -1.69 -11.14
CA ILE A 533 23.48 -0.84 -10.60
C ILE A 533 22.94 -1.43 -9.31
N VAL A 534 22.85 -0.62 -8.26
CA VAL A 534 22.16 -0.97 -7.00
C VAL A 534 21.17 0.13 -6.65
N ARG A 535 19.89 -0.20 -6.51
CA ARG A 535 18.86 0.81 -6.27
C ARG A 535 17.76 0.40 -5.30
N ASN A 536 17.05 1.39 -4.76
CA ASN A 536 15.84 1.24 -3.94
C ASN A 536 15.98 0.22 -2.80
N LEU A 537 17.11 0.26 -2.10
CA LEU A 537 17.49 -0.75 -1.11
C LEU A 537 17.72 -0.10 0.25
N ASN A 538 17.16 -0.71 1.29
CA ASN A 538 17.50 -0.37 2.67
C ASN A 538 18.45 -1.44 3.25
N VAL A 539 19.56 -1.04 3.86
CA VAL A 539 20.49 -1.96 4.55
C VAL A 539 20.69 -1.49 5.99
N ASN A 540 20.31 -2.33 6.95
CA ASN A 540 20.50 -2.09 8.38
C ASN A 540 21.46 -3.13 8.97
N GLY A 541 22.57 -2.67 9.54
CA GLY A 541 23.56 -3.58 10.07
C GLY A 541 24.82 -2.96 10.68
N THR A 542 25.84 -3.80 10.83
CA THR A 542 27.16 -3.41 11.31
C THR A 542 28.24 -3.94 10.37
N ALA A 543 29.06 -3.05 9.85
CA ALA A 543 30.30 -3.40 9.15
C ALA A 543 31.48 -3.11 10.08
N ALA A 544 32.25 -4.14 10.44
CA ALA A 544 33.45 -3.97 11.25
C ALA A 544 34.62 -4.70 10.62
N THR A 545 35.81 -4.12 10.67
CA THR A 545 37.06 -4.78 10.27
C THR A 545 38.18 -4.53 11.27
N TYR A 546 39.02 -5.55 11.44
CA TYR A 546 40.23 -5.52 12.28
C TYR A 546 41.50 -5.84 11.49
N ALA A 547 41.36 -6.34 10.26
CA ALA A 547 42.45 -6.73 9.38
C ALA A 547 42.91 -5.61 8.41
N GLY A 548 42.17 -4.49 8.36
CA GLY A 548 42.53 -3.32 7.55
C GLY A 548 41.91 -3.30 6.14
N ALA A 549 40.59 -3.40 6.04
CA ALA A 549 39.84 -3.24 4.79
C ALA A 549 39.16 -1.85 4.67
N ASN A 550 38.78 -1.49 3.45
CA ASN A 550 37.95 -0.33 3.15
C ASN A 550 36.47 -0.73 3.20
N ILE A 551 35.72 -0.17 4.15
CA ILE A 551 34.38 -0.68 4.48
C ILE A 551 33.27 0.37 4.39
N GLY A 552 32.14 -0.06 3.86
CA GLY A 552 30.85 0.62 4.01
C GLY A 552 29.72 -0.39 4.18
N LEU A 553 28.53 0.05 4.64
CA LEU A 553 27.42 -0.89 4.82
C LEU A 553 26.90 -1.43 3.49
N LEU A 554 26.78 -0.57 2.46
CA LEU A 554 26.41 -1.00 1.13
C LEU A 554 27.60 -1.63 0.40
N ALA A 555 28.70 -0.88 0.25
CA ALA A 555 29.85 -1.36 -0.51
C ALA A 555 31.19 -0.83 -0.01
N GLY A 556 32.26 -1.60 -0.20
CA GLY A 556 33.61 -1.06 0.00
C GLY A 556 33.98 -0.07 -1.12
N ARG A 557 33.62 -0.39 -2.37
CA ARG A 557 33.85 0.50 -3.52
C ARG A 557 32.64 0.55 -4.45
N ASN A 558 32.26 1.75 -4.86
CA ASN A 558 31.30 1.99 -5.93
C ASN A 558 31.98 2.61 -7.15
N ASN A 559 32.02 1.90 -8.28
CA ASN A 559 32.36 2.46 -9.60
C ASN A 559 31.13 2.46 -10.53
N GLY A 560 29.97 2.03 -10.04
CA GLY A 560 28.72 1.91 -10.78
C GLY A 560 27.71 2.98 -10.38
N HIS A 561 26.44 2.59 -10.34
CA HIS A 561 25.33 3.48 -10.06
C HIS A 561 24.55 3.05 -8.82
N VAL A 562 24.48 3.93 -7.83
CA VAL A 562 23.72 3.75 -6.58
C VAL A 562 22.61 4.79 -6.54
N ALA A 563 21.35 4.36 -6.51
CA ALA A 563 20.19 5.25 -6.57
C ALA A 563 19.12 4.88 -5.54
N GLY A 564 18.66 5.81 -4.70
CA GLY A 564 17.58 5.49 -3.74
C GLY A 564 17.98 4.48 -2.66
N VAL A 565 19.25 4.44 -2.25
CA VAL A 565 19.73 3.48 -1.23
C VAL A 565 19.87 4.14 0.13
N HIS A 566 19.41 3.46 1.17
CA HIS A 566 19.54 3.90 2.56
C HIS A 566 20.34 2.90 3.40
N THR A 567 21.29 3.39 4.19
CA THR A 567 22.00 2.60 5.20
C THR A 567 21.77 3.09 6.62
N ALA A 568 21.64 2.15 7.56
CA ALA A 568 21.51 2.42 9.00
C ALA A 568 22.35 1.43 9.83
N GLY A 569 22.72 1.85 11.05
CA GLY A 569 23.49 1.02 11.99
C GLY A 569 24.89 1.58 12.25
N ALA A 570 25.95 0.78 12.08
CA ALA A 570 27.31 1.19 12.45
C ALA A 570 28.40 0.70 11.48
N VAL A 571 29.42 1.53 11.27
CA VAL A 571 30.66 1.19 10.57
C VAL A 571 31.83 1.40 11.53
N TYR A 572 32.61 0.34 11.77
CA TYR A 572 33.75 0.35 12.70
C TYR A 572 35.04 -0.12 12.03
N ASN A 573 36.03 0.77 11.91
CA ASN A 573 37.34 0.44 11.38
C ASN A 573 38.39 0.44 12.50
N GLY A 574 38.67 -0.73 13.07
CA GLY A 574 39.50 -0.88 14.28
C GLY A 574 40.89 -1.44 13.98
N GLN A 575 41.90 -0.95 14.71
CA GLN A 575 43.26 -1.51 14.82
C GLN A 575 43.95 -1.83 13.46
N GLY A 576 44.39 -0.79 12.76
CA GLY A 576 45.35 -0.88 11.66
C GLY A 576 45.97 0.49 11.41
N ILE A 577 47.28 0.54 11.14
CA ILE A 577 48.05 1.79 10.90
C ILE A 577 48.20 2.03 9.38
N THR A 578 47.20 1.62 8.59
CA THR A 578 47.35 1.43 7.14
C THR A 578 46.17 1.99 6.34
N SER A 579 46.23 3.25 5.87
CA SER A 579 45.35 3.86 4.83
C SER A 579 43.90 3.33 4.78
N LEU A 580 43.18 3.37 5.91
CA LEU A 580 41.83 2.81 6.04
C LEU A 580 40.76 3.86 5.73
N THR A 581 39.81 3.49 4.85
CA THR A 581 38.66 4.33 4.52
C THR A 581 37.36 3.68 4.99
N GLY A 582 36.54 4.47 5.68
CA GLY A 582 35.20 4.08 6.11
C GLY A 582 34.15 5.08 5.64
N GLY A 583 33.01 4.58 5.18
CA GLY A 583 31.85 5.40 4.88
C GLY A 583 30.55 4.72 5.28
N GLY A 584 29.58 5.50 5.77
CA GLY A 584 28.30 4.93 6.22
C GLY A 584 27.56 4.16 5.12
N LEU A 585 27.60 4.65 3.88
CA LEU A 585 27.06 3.98 2.69
C LEU A 585 28.16 3.21 1.94
N VAL A 586 29.19 3.91 1.46
CA VAL A 586 30.33 3.29 0.75
C VAL A 586 31.67 3.80 1.25
N ALA A 587 32.73 2.98 1.28
CA ALA A 587 34.06 3.51 1.62
C ALA A 587 34.61 4.43 0.51
N VAL A 588 34.63 3.97 -0.74
CA VAL A 588 35.14 4.73 -1.89
C VAL A 588 34.09 4.85 -2.99
N ASN A 589 33.78 6.08 -3.40
CA ASN A 589 32.94 6.37 -4.55
C ASN A 589 33.76 6.88 -5.74
N GLY A 590 33.80 6.12 -6.83
CA GLY A 590 34.24 6.54 -8.16
C GLY A 590 33.13 6.54 -9.20
N GLY A 591 31.91 6.12 -8.83
CA GLY A 591 30.73 6.12 -9.68
C GLY A 591 29.73 7.22 -9.28
N THR A 592 28.44 6.94 -9.47
CA THR A 592 27.34 7.85 -9.13
C THR A 592 26.60 7.34 -7.91
N ILE A 593 26.37 8.24 -6.95
CA ILE A 593 25.44 8.07 -5.82
C ILE A 593 24.40 9.17 -5.92
N GLU A 594 23.13 8.80 -6.00
CA GLU A 594 22.04 9.76 -6.08
C GLU A 594 20.83 9.36 -5.22
N ARG A 595 20.13 10.37 -4.68
CA ARG A 595 18.95 10.16 -3.82
C ARG A 595 19.16 9.12 -2.72
N SER A 596 20.36 9.08 -2.17
CA SER A 596 20.79 8.03 -1.23
C SER A 596 21.16 8.64 0.11
N SER A 597 21.12 7.84 1.17
CA SER A 597 21.38 8.34 2.50
C SER A 597 21.99 7.34 3.46
N SER A 598 22.60 7.87 4.53
CA SER A 598 23.13 7.06 5.63
C SER A 598 22.80 7.69 6.98
N THR A 599 22.20 6.92 7.88
CA THR A 599 22.05 7.24 9.31
C THR A 599 23.08 6.50 10.17
N ALA A 600 23.97 5.73 9.55
CA ALA A 600 24.92 4.89 10.27
C ALA A 600 25.98 5.71 11.01
N SER A 601 26.31 5.32 12.24
CA SER A 601 27.46 5.88 12.95
C SER A 601 28.76 5.32 12.37
N VAL A 602 29.75 6.19 12.16
CA VAL A 602 31.03 5.81 11.56
C VAL A 602 32.13 6.11 12.55
N LEU A 603 32.87 5.08 12.96
CA LEU A 603 33.99 5.18 13.89
C LEU A 603 35.21 4.51 13.27
N GLY A 604 36.32 5.24 13.16
CA GLY A 604 37.56 4.65 12.68
C GLY A 604 38.77 5.50 12.98
N LEU A 605 39.96 4.96 12.68
CA LEU A 605 41.22 5.61 13.02
C LEU A 605 41.76 6.56 11.94
N GLU A 606 41.20 6.55 10.73
CA GLU A 606 41.75 7.26 9.55
C GLU A 606 40.69 8.08 8.78
N THR A 607 40.37 7.74 7.52
CA THR A 607 39.51 8.53 6.62
C THR A 607 38.05 8.13 6.78
N MET A 608 37.21 8.99 7.39
CA MET A 608 35.84 8.63 7.78
C MET A 608 34.80 9.65 7.29
N GLY A 609 33.81 9.19 6.52
CA GLY A 609 32.70 10.02 6.05
C GLY A 609 31.32 9.44 6.38
N GLY A 610 30.34 10.31 6.66
CA GLY A 610 28.99 9.84 7.04
C GLY A 610 28.24 9.13 5.91
N LEU A 611 28.42 9.56 4.65
CA LEU A 611 27.91 8.88 3.46
C LEU A 611 29.03 8.10 2.77
N ALA A 612 30.12 8.77 2.40
CA ALA A 612 31.25 8.13 1.72
C ALA A 612 32.59 8.55 2.33
N GLY A 613 33.55 7.64 2.49
CA GLY A 613 34.87 8.02 2.99
C GLY A 613 35.60 8.92 1.97
N THR A 614 35.76 8.44 0.74
CA THR A 614 36.33 9.22 -0.38
C THR A 614 35.35 9.30 -1.54
N ASN A 615 35.20 10.49 -2.11
CA ASN A 615 34.48 10.74 -3.35
C ASN A 615 35.42 11.22 -4.46
N SER A 616 35.40 10.51 -5.59
CA SER A 616 36.02 10.88 -6.87
C SER A 616 35.03 10.87 -8.03
N GLY A 617 33.79 10.42 -7.78
CA GLY A 617 32.69 10.42 -8.74
C GLY A 617 31.67 11.50 -8.42
N VAL A 618 30.38 11.16 -8.57
CA VAL A 618 29.25 12.07 -8.37
C VAL A 618 28.45 11.66 -7.14
N ILE A 619 28.15 12.62 -6.27
CA ILE A 619 27.15 12.52 -5.22
C ILE A 619 26.12 13.62 -5.44
N THR A 620 24.85 13.26 -5.62
CA THR A 620 23.78 14.25 -5.85
C THR A 620 22.53 13.94 -5.04
N GLN A 621 21.84 14.96 -4.55
CA GLN A 621 20.58 14.81 -3.80
C GLN A 621 20.67 13.76 -2.67
N SER A 622 21.79 13.73 -1.95
CA SER A 622 22.08 12.68 -0.98
C SER A 622 22.43 13.28 0.39
N TYR A 623 22.28 12.49 1.46
CA TYR A 623 22.51 13.03 2.81
C TYR A 623 23.03 12.03 3.83
N ALA A 624 23.66 12.53 4.88
CA ALA A 624 24.08 11.73 6.02
C ALA A 624 23.72 12.39 7.36
N THR A 625 23.26 11.59 8.32
CA THR A 625 22.83 12.06 9.64
C THR A 625 23.50 11.34 10.80
N GLY A 626 24.19 10.21 10.54
CA GLY A 626 24.91 9.48 11.56
C GLY A 626 26.18 10.20 12.02
N ALA A 627 26.56 10.03 13.27
CA ALA A 627 27.77 10.63 13.84
C ALA A 627 29.05 10.03 13.22
N VAL A 628 30.06 10.85 13.00
CA VAL A 628 31.35 10.47 12.41
C VAL A 628 32.49 10.81 13.37
N THR A 629 33.24 9.80 13.77
CA THR A 629 34.33 9.90 14.74
C THR A 629 35.63 9.38 14.15
N GLY A 630 36.61 10.28 13.99
CA GLY A 630 38.00 9.97 13.65
C GLY A 630 38.89 9.85 14.89
N GLY A 631 39.70 8.79 14.93
CA GLY A 631 40.66 8.52 16.00
C GLY A 631 41.97 9.31 15.89
N SER A 632 43.01 8.80 16.55
CA SER A 632 44.31 9.46 16.67
C SER A 632 45.17 9.48 15.40
N HIS A 633 44.76 8.82 14.32
CA HIS A 633 45.47 8.83 13.03
C HIS A 633 44.56 9.37 11.91
N ALA A 634 43.47 10.03 12.30
CA ALA A 634 42.49 10.53 11.35
C ALA A 634 43.17 11.54 10.44
N ASP A 635 43.04 11.30 9.14
CA ASP A 635 43.60 12.19 8.13
C ASP A 635 42.54 13.24 7.78
N ALA A 636 41.33 12.77 7.43
CA ALA A 636 40.16 13.61 7.19
C ALA A 636 38.88 12.97 7.76
N VAL A 637 38.03 13.81 8.36
CA VAL A 637 36.68 13.46 8.83
C VAL A 637 35.66 14.43 8.24
N GLY A 638 34.54 13.92 7.72
CA GLY A 638 33.46 14.78 7.24
C GLY A 638 32.07 14.22 7.44
N GLY A 639 31.11 15.11 7.70
CA GLY A 639 29.72 14.73 7.96
C GLY A 639 29.05 14.02 6.78
N LEU A 640 29.36 14.43 5.53
CA LEU A 640 28.95 13.73 4.31
C LEU A 640 30.10 12.89 3.76
N VAL A 641 31.26 13.52 3.50
CA VAL A 641 32.43 12.83 2.95
C VAL A 641 33.72 13.24 3.64
N ALA A 642 34.68 12.33 3.86
CA ALA A 642 35.97 12.76 4.39
C ALA A 642 36.81 13.50 3.34
N ARG A 643 36.94 12.94 2.13
CA ARG A 643 37.66 13.56 1.01
C ARG A 643 36.81 13.66 -0.25
N ASN A 644 36.83 14.83 -0.88
CA ASN A 644 36.19 15.05 -2.17
C ASN A 644 37.19 15.51 -3.24
N THR A 645 37.28 14.77 -4.34
CA THR A 645 37.96 15.14 -5.59
C THR A 645 36.99 15.15 -6.78
N GLY A 646 35.76 14.68 -6.58
CA GLY A 646 34.70 14.64 -7.59
C GLY A 646 33.69 15.78 -7.42
N THR A 647 32.44 15.49 -7.78
CA THR A 647 31.33 16.46 -7.71
C THR A 647 30.35 16.06 -6.62
N ILE A 648 29.98 17.04 -5.80
CA ILE A 648 28.89 16.93 -4.84
C ILE A 648 27.90 18.06 -5.12
N ALA A 649 26.63 17.71 -5.31
CA ALA A 649 25.58 18.68 -5.57
C ALA A 649 24.36 18.40 -4.70
N GLN A 650 23.68 19.45 -4.24
CA GLN A 650 22.34 19.34 -3.65
C GLN A 650 22.29 18.34 -2.49
N SER A 651 23.30 18.31 -1.64
CA SER A 651 23.48 17.27 -0.62
C SER A 651 23.73 17.87 0.74
N TYR A 652 23.43 17.16 1.83
CA TYR A 652 23.59 17.73 3.17
C TYR A 652 24.05 16.75 4.24
N ALA A 653 24.63 17.29 5.32
CA ALA A 653 25.05 16.52 6.48
C ALA A 653 24.52 17.12 7.78
N THR A 654 23.97 16.28 8.67
CA THR A 654 23.48 16.71 9.99
C THR A 654 24.12 15.93 11.14
N GLY A 655 24.88 14.87 10.83
CA GLY A 655 25.62 14.09 11.82
C GLY A 655 26.77 14.89 12.44
N SER A 656 27.02 14.71 13.73
CA SER A 656 28.15 15.34 14.39
C SER A 656 29.48 14.77 13.89
N THR A 657 30.51 15.61 13.86
CA THR A 657 31.88 15.20 13.52
C THR A 657 32.81 15.43 14.69
N PHE A 658 33.62 14.43 15.02
CA PHE A 658 34.68 14.51 16.02
C PHE A 658 35.97 13.95 15.46
N THR A 659 37.10 14.63 15.71
CA THR A 659 38.42 14.08 15.40
C THR A 659 39.45 14.42 16.48
N ILE A 660 40.38 13.49 16.72
CA ILE A 660 41.52 13.70 17.63
C ILE A 660 42.65 14.43 16.90
N LEU A 661 43.07 13.96 15.72
CA LEU A 661 44.07 14.59 14.85
C LEU A 661 43.49 14.76 13.43
N GLY A 662 44.16 15.52 12.57
CA GLY A 662 43.77 15.68 11.15
C GLY A 662 42.74 16.78 10.89
N VAL A 663 42.18 16.80 9.67
CA VAL A 663 41.22 17.83 9.24
C VAL A 663 39.77 17.36 9.46
N SER A 664 38.88 18.28 9.83
CA SER A 664 37.45 17.96 10.00
C SER A 664 36.55 19.06 9.47
N GLY A 665 35.43 18.68 8.84
CA GLY A 665 34.38 19.63 8.49
C GLY A 665 32.99 19.06 8.70
N GLY A 666 32.02 19.92 9.03
CA GLY A 666 30.63 19.52 9.22
C GLY A 666 30.01 18.86 7.98
N PHE A 667 30.54 19.15 6.79
CA PHE A 667 30.18 18.53 5.52
C PHE A 667 31.31 17.67 4.94
N ALA A 668 32.50 18.25 4.75
CA ALA A 668 33.66 17.50 4.27
C ALA A 668 34.96 17.84 5.02
N GLY A 669 35.83 16.86 5.19
CA GLY A 669 37.15 17.07 5.79
C GLY A 669 38.08 17.84 4.86
N ASP A 670 38.27 17.32 3.64
CA ASP A 670 39.09 17.90 2.58
C ASP A 670 38.31 17.94 1.26
N ASN A 671 38.31 19.09 0.59
CA ASN A 671 37.72 19.26 -0.73
C ASN A 671 38.74 19.80 -1.74
N ALA A 672 39.04 19.02 -2.77
CA ALA A 672 39.74 19.44 -3.99
C ALA A 672 38.83 19.41 -5.24
N GLY A 673 37.58 18.97 -5.09
CA GLY A 673 36.58 18.87 -6.16
C GLY A 673 35.59 20.04 -6.18
N THR A 674 34.38 19.78 -6.68
CA THR A 674 33.27 20.74 -6.71
C THR A 674 32.22 20.39 -5.68
N VAL A 675 31.77 21.37 -4.91
CA VAL A 675 30.60 21.31 -4.03
C VAL A 675 29.67 22.45 -4.42
N ASN A 676 28.37 22.17 -4.52
CA ASN A 676 27.37 23.16 -4.91
C ASN A 676 26.00 22.85 -4.30
N GLN A 677 25.30 23.91 -3.86
CA GLN A 677 23.97 23.82 -3.25
C GLN A 677 23.90 22.82 -2.10
N SER A 678 24.91 22.81 -1.24
CA SER A 678 25.05 21.85 -0.16
C SER A 678 25.13 22.52 1.20
N PHE A 679 24.81 21.78 2.27
CA PHE A 679 24.88 22.35 3.61
C PHE A 679 25.24 21.38 4.74
N ALA A 680 25.69 21.94 5.88
CA ALA A 680 25.89 21.20 7.12
C ALA A 680 25.23 21.85 8.35
N THR A 681 24.72 21.02 9.26
CA THR A 681 24.17 21.43 10.56
C THR A 681 24.72 20.60 11.74
N GLY A 682 25.50 19.56 11.47
CA GLY A 682 26.06 18.71 12.52
C GLY A 682 27.13 19.42 13.35
N THR A 683 27.14 19.20 14.66
CA THR A 683 28.17 19.78 15.54
C THR A 683 29.57 19.32 15.16
N ALA A 684 30.51 20.26 15.05
CA ALA A 684 31.90 19.99 14.72
C ALA A 684 32.81 20.21 15.95
N THR A 685 33.16 19.14 16.65
CA THR A 685 33.87 19.21 17.94
C THR A 685 35.40 19.02 17.79
N PRO A 686 36.23 19.94 18.31
CA PRO A 686 37.69 19.82 18.28
C PRO A 686 38.27 18.99 19.44
N TYR A 687 39.39 18.31 19.20
CA TYR A 687 40.36 17.91 20.23
C TYR A 687 41.77 18.37 19.79
N GLY A 688 42.08 19.66 19.95
CA GLY A 688 43.39 20.26 19.57
C GLY A 688 43.32 21.33 18.47
N PRO A 689 44.48 21.91 18.05
CA PRO A 689 44.57 23.05 17.12
C PRO A 689 44.36 22.67 15.64
N ASN A 690 43.48 21.72 15.36
CA ASN A 690 43.28 21.16 14.02
C ASN A 690 42.43 22.08 13.11
N PRO A 691 42.63 22.06 11.77
CA PRO A 691 41.76 22.76 10.84
C PRO A 691 40.33 22.19 10.89
N ILE A 692 39.42 22.95 11.50
CA ILE A 692 38.01 22.57 11.65
C ILE A 692 37.10 23.66 11.12
N GLY A 693 36.35 23.34 10.06
CA GLY A 693 35.32 24.23 9.51
C GLY A 693 33.91 23.77 9.86
N GLY A 694 32.98 24.72 9.99
CA GLY A 694 31.55 24.42 10.09
C GLY A 694 30.99 23.71 8.86
N PHE A 695 31.64 23.89 7.70
CA PHE A 695 31.30 23.23 6.44
C PHE A 695 32.45 22.35 5.94
N ILE A 696 33.59 22.92 5.57
CA ILE A 696 34.75 22.21 5.03
C ILE A 696 35.97 22.40 5.95
N GLY A 697 36.70 21.33 6.25
CA GLY A 697 37.96 21.43 7.00
C GLY A 697 39.02 22.20 6.22
N VAL A 698 39.44 21.67 5.07
CA VAL A 698 40.38 22.30 4.12
C VAL A 698 39.78 22.31 2.73
N ASN A 699 39.87 23.45 2.03
CA ASN A 699 39.38 23.59 0.66
C ASN A 699 40.49 24.01 -0.31
N GLY A 700 40.72 23.18 -1.33
CA GLY A 700 41.45 23.49 -2.56
C GLY A 700 40.58 23.46 -3.81
N GLY A 701 39.28 23.18 -3.68
CA GLY A 701 38.31 23.06 -4.77
C GLY A 701 37.34 24.25 -4.90
N SER A 702 36.28 24.05 -5.68
CA SER A 702 35.24 25.07 -5.93
C SER A 702 34.01 24.84 -5.07
N LEU A 703 33.54 25.90 -4.42
CA LEU A 703 32.29 25.94 -3.66
C LEU A 703 31.33 26.93 -4.33
N SER A 704 30.02 26.69 -4.24
CA SER A 704 29.02 27.56 -4.86
C SER A 704 27.63 27.37 -4.27
N ASN A 705 27.11 28.44 -3.64
CA ASN A 705 25.80 28.47 -2.99
C ASN A 705 25.66 27.41 -1.89
N ASP A 706 26.72 27.24 -1.11
CA ASP A 706 26.81 26.30 -0.01
C ASP A 706 26.65 27.01 1.33
N PHE A 707 26.15 26.29 2.34
CA PHE A 707 25.80 26.87 3.62
C PHE A 707 26.21 26.01 4.82
N TRP A 708 26.35 26.62 5.99
CA TRP A 708 26.37 25.87 7.24
C TRP A 708 25.64 26.65 8.32
N ASP A 709 25.09 25.91 9.28
CA ASP A 709 24.46 26.53 10.45
C ASP A 709 25.52 26.87 11.50
N VAL A 710 25.78 28.15 11.71
CA VAL A 710 26.82 28.63 12.65
C VAL A 710 26.53 28.28 14.11
N GLN A 711 25.25 28.05 14.46
CA GLN A 711 24.80 27.77 15.82
C GLN A 711 24.88 26.28 16.14
N THR A 712 24.34 25.43 15.26
CA THR A 712 24.32 23.97 15.50
C THR A 712 25.67 23.31 15.24
N THR A 713 26.43 23.82 14.26
CA THR A 713 27.84 23.36 14.06
C THR A 713 28.76 23.82 15.18
N GLY A 714 28.40 24.92 15.87
CA GLY A 714 29.25 25.60 16.85
C GLY A 714 30.45 26.33 16.22
N LYS A 715 30.38 26.65 14.93
CA LYS A 715 31.49 27.25 14.16
C LYS A 715 31.06 28.51 13.42
N THR A 716 31.75 29.61 13.71
CA THR A 716 31.61 30.88 12.97
C THR A 716 32.40 30.89 11.65
N ILE A 717 33.36 29.98 11.50
CA ILE A 717 34.19 29.82 10.29
C ILE A 717 33.78 28.52 9.59
N GLY A 718 33.28 28.63 8.36
CA GLY A 718 32.82 27.49 7.56
C GLY A 718 33.93 26.72 6.86
N VAL A 719 34.97 27.43 6.39
CA VAL A 719 36.15 26.86 5.71
C VAL A 719 37.40 27.38 6.40
N ASN A 720 38.32 26.50 6.78
CA ASN A 720 39.58 26.92 7.38
C ASN A 720 40.59 27.33 6.29
N GLY A 721 41.15 28.54 6.38
CA GLY A 721 42.09 29.07 5.40
C GLY A 721 41.42 29.80 4.22
N SER A 722 42.07 29.79 3.05
CA SER A 722 41.55 30.39 1.80
C SER A 722 40.50 29.49 1.14
N GLY A 723 39.74 30.03 0.18
CA GLY A 723 38.77 29.24 -0.60
C GLY A 723 37.40 29.11 0.06
N ALA A 724 37.01 30.06 0.92
CA ALA A 724 35.66 30.12 1.48
C ALA A 724 34.60 30.72 0.52
N GLU A 725 35.03 31.29 -0.62
CA GLU A 725 34.14 31.87 -1.62
C GLU A 725 33.11 30.83 -2.09
N GLY A 726 31.83 31.16 -1.97
CA GLY A 726 30.73 30.26 -2.30
C GLY A 726 30.12 29.52 -1.10
N ALA A 727 30.72 29.58 0.09
CA ALA A 727 30.15 29.05 1.34
C ALA A 727 29.73 30.18 2.30
N THR A 728 28.50 30.14 2.82
CA THR A 728 27.94 31.19 3.70
C THR A 728 27.39 30.61 5.01
N GLY A 729 27.76 31.23 6.14
CA GLY A 729 27.24 30.86 7.45
C GLY A 729 25.86 31.45 7.68
N LEU A 730 24.89 30.62 8.04
CA LEU A 730 23.54 31.02 8.41
C LEU A 730 23.26 30.67 9.87
N THR A 731 22.41 31.45 10.52
CA THR A 731 21.81 31.06 11.82
C THR A 731 20.76 29.97 11.61
N THR A 732 20.40 29.22 12.64
CA THR A 732 19.33 28.21 12.57
C THR A 732 18.01 28.83 12.11
N ALA A 733 17.70 30.07 12.51
CA ALA A 733 16.51 30.78 12.05
C ALA A 733 16.54 31.10 10.53
N GLN A 734 17.73 31.41 9.99
CA GLN A 734 17.92 31.60 8.55
C GLN A 734 17.86 30.27 7.80
N MET A 735 18.40 29.18 8.37
CA MET A 735 18.30 27.84 7.79
C MET A 735 16.84 27.38 7.66
N SER A 736 15.95 27.78 8.56
CA SER A 736 14.50 27.52 8.43
C SER A 736 13.76 28.45 7.46
N THR A 737 14.47 29.32 6.73
CA THR A 737 13.87 30.34 5.85
C THR A 737 14.37 30.19 4.41
N ALA A 738 13.49 29.82 3.48
CA ALA A 738 13.86 29.55 2.08
C ALA A 738 14.59 30.73 1.40
N GLN A 739 14.20 31.97 1.70
CA GLN A 739 14.81 33.18 1.13
C GLN A 739 16.28 33.36 1.54
N SER A 740 16.74 32.73 2.63
CA SER A 740 18.14 32.80 3.07
C SER A 740 19.12 32.03 2.19
N PHE A 741 18.62 31.13 1.32
CA PHE A 741 19.44 30.32 0.41
C PHE A 741 19.64 30.95 -0.98
N GLY A 742 19.13 32.17 -1.18
CA GLY A 742 19.21 32.87 -2.46
C GLY A 742 18.32 32.27 -3.55
N PRO A 743 18.30 32.90 -4.75
CA PRO A 743 17.44 32.48 -5.86
C PRO A 743 17.88 31.17 -6.55
N GLN A 744 19.11 30.69 -6.29
CA GLN A 744 19.66 29.51 -6.93
C GLN A 744 19.06 28.20 -6.39
N TRP A 745 18.64 28.18 -5.12
CA TRP A 745 18.01 27.01 -4.52
C TRP A 745 16.54 26.94 -4.90
N ASP A 746 16.16 25.86 -5.56
CA ASP A 746 14.77 25.66 -6.01
C ASP A 746 13.89 25.05 -4.91
N PHE A 747 13.11 25.91 -4.27
CA PHE A 747 12.04 25.55 -3.31
C PHE A 747 10.65 25.48 -3.94
N GLY A 748 10.54 25.59 -5.27
CA GLY A 748 9.28 25.48 -5.99
C GLY A 748 8.60 24.11 -5.80
N PRO A 749 7.34 23.94 -6.26
CA PRO A 749 6.59 22.69 -6.07
C PRO A 749 7.29 21.43 -6.59
N ASN A 750 8.07 21.59 -7.68
CA ASN A 750 8.86 20.54 -8.31
C ASN A 750 10.37 20.71 -8.05
N GLY A 751 10.73 21.61 -7.14
CA GLY A 751 12.11 21.94 -6.83
C GLY A 751 12.81 20.87 -5.99
N THR A 752 14.12 21.00 -5.87
CA THR A 752 14.95 20.04 -5.13
C THR A 752 14.70 20.09 -3.63
N TRP A 753 14.40 21.27 -3.10
CA TRP A 753 14.34 21.51 -1.66
C TRP A 753 12.92 21.78 -1.17
N VAL A 754 12.69 21.47 0.10
CA VAL A 754 11.47 21.80 0.84
C VAL A 754 11.83 22.06 2.30
N ILE A 755 11.13 22.99 2.95
CA ILE A 755 11.22 23.20 4.40
C ILE A 755 9.89 22.74 5.00
N PRO A 756 9.84 21.57 5.66
CA PRO A 756 8.63 21.12 6.34
C PRO A 756 8.19 22.13 7.42
N ALA A 757 6.90 22.17 7.73
CA ALA A 757 6.39 23.03 8.79
C ALA A 757 7.09 22.71 10.12
N GLY A 758 7.71 23.71 10.75
CA GLY A 758 8.50 23.55 11.98
C GLY A 758 9.91 22.99 11.79
N GLY A 759 10.36 22.75 10.55
CA GLY A 759 11.72 22.32 10.24
C GLY A 759 12.77 23.40 10.55
N THR A 760 13.94 22.99 11.02
CA THR A 760 15.07 23.89 11.35
C THR A 760 16.03 24.10 10.18
N HIS A 761 15.86 23.34 9.09
CA HIS A 761 16.63 23.44 7.85
C HIS A 761 15.85 22.80 6.69
N PRO A 762 16.26 23.00 5.43
CA PRO A 762 15.67 22.30 4.28
C PRO A 762 15.93 20.81 4.32
N ILE A 763 15.05 20.03 3.71
CA ILE A 763 15.29 18.63 3.34
C ILE A 763 15.11 18.48 1.83
N LEU A 764 15.59 17.36 1.30
CA LEU A 764 15.40 17.04 -0.11
C LEU A 764 13.94 16.66 -0.33
N ARG A 765 13.31 17.23 -1.36
CA ARG A 765 11.88 17.03 -1.63
C ARG A 765 11.51 15.57 -1.85
N TRP A 766 12.41 14.77 -2.43
CA TRP A 766 12.17 13.34 -2.61
C TRP A 766 11.99 12.59 -1.30
N GLN A 767 12.44 13.12 -0.15
CA GLN A 767 12.20 12.52 1.17
C GLN A 767 10.73 12.60 1.63
N LEU A 768 9.93 13.48 1.02
CA LEU A 768 8.49 13.55 1.27
C LEU A 768 7.71 12.50 0.47
N GLN A 769 8.34 11.89 -0.53
CA GLN A 769 7.73 10.81 -1.29
C GLN A 769 7.89 9.54 -0.45
N THR A 770 6.79 9.03 0.11
CA THR A 770 6.79 7.69 0.71
C THR A 770 7.22 6.67 -0.35
N PRO A 771 8.14 5.74 -0.02
CA PRO A 771 8.64 4.75 -0.97
C PRO A 771 7.54 3.84 -1.53
#